data_AF-A0A5C6SD34-F1
#
_entry.id   AF-A0A5C6SD34-F1
#
_cell.length_a   1.000
_cell.length_b   1.000
_cell.length_c   1.000
_cell.angle_alpha   90.00
_cell.angle_beta   90.00
_cell.angle_gamma   90.00
#
_symmetry.space_group_name_H-M   'P 1'
#
loop_
_entity.id
_entity.type
_entity.pdbx_description
1 polymer ?
#
loop_
_entity_poly.entity_id
_entity_poly.type
_entity_poly.pdbx_seq_one_letter_code
_entity_poly.pdbx_strand_id
1 'polypeptide(L)'
;MKFASIVAAAFASVPALAVPAGFVTTDGTKFQLDGKDFFFAGSNAYYLPFNVWGTDHYSDVKLGLQLAKDAGLKVMRTWAFHDNNRTYVSGGLPQYGTGAENTVMQFFEKDGSVKIDLSKLDVVIEAAEATNMKLILALTNNWADYGGMDVYTVNLGGRYHDDFYRLPAIKKAFKNYISAVVNRYKDSPAVFAWEIANEPRCGADGTRNLPRGPDCTPATITSWVSEMSTYIKSLDPNHLVTTGSEGGFNRQSDDWTYNGADGTDFDAELKLPNIDFNTFHSYPQYWSKTTDWVVQWIKDHAAAGATAKKPVLHEEYGWTDKSTRIATLSKWQKASLDLEVSDMYWQFGTSKFSYGKNHDDGNTIYLEDDEAQPLVYEHAAAVNAANGGAAPTKPTTTATATSKPSTTLSTTSKPTVTGGPTVPRYGQCGGASWTGPTKTPAMSTIRENAEDSPVNTGGDARGNSSDTSSDNILLVLQRSFNQFHNFATTFAALYFIGGVRVTFSTGIAAGGNLAYWTSYIVTCVFTFITAAVIAEICSSLPLAGSIYLWAAEAGGPHFGRLFGFVVAWWSTTAWTTFCASNTQAAVNYMLSEIVVFNTDFPSDSSSVKFRAVQWILTEIMLALACIWNLLPPRYFKWIFALSSSIVVLDFLLNLIWLPIATSNTLGFRSTHDAFMTTYNGTGAPPGWNWCLSYLATAGVLIGFDASGHVAEETKNASVAAARGIFWSTVVSGIGGFAVVILFLFCVPDANTLFSYGGPQPFVSVYAAILGEGGHIVMNIVCILALWFNTAIAVTAASRLVFAVARDGVLPWSSWVSKVEAGQPRNAVYVVWGVASVITCTILPSAVAFTSLVSAAGVPSAAAYGLISLARLFLTPKNFPKPAWSLGRLSKPFQVIAVFWNGWVVAVLYSPYVFPVTAESLNYAPIIMAGTTILALLTWWFTPADKWLPSQRIQQTLDADTR
;
A
#
# COMPACT_ATOMS: atom_id res chain seq x y z
N MET A 1 2.88 28.16 31.42
CA MET A 1 1.67 28.29 30.55
C MET A 1 1.92 28.89 29.16
N LYS A 2 2.91 29.77 28.91
CA LYS A 2 3.19 30.29 27.55
C LYS A 2 3.99 29.37 26.60
N PHE A 3 4.65 28.33 27.13
CA PHE A 3 5.40 27.35 26.31
C PHE A 3 4.51 26.27 25.67
N ALA A 4 3.40 25.91 26.32
CA ALA A 4 2.43 24.95 25.78
C ALA A 4 1.70 25.49 24.53
N SER A 5 1.49 26.81 24.45
CA SER A 5 0.88 27.45 23.27
C SER A 5 1.84 27.57 22.09
N ILE A 6 3.16 27.65 22.34
CA ILE A 6 4.18 27.67 21.27
C ILE A 6 4.43 26.25 20.74
N VAL A 7 4.38 25.23 21.60
CA VAL A 7 4.46 23.83 21.20
C VAL A 7 3.19 23.39 20.47
N ALA A 8 2.00 23.80 20.92
CA ALA A 8 0.76 23.57 20.17
C ALA A 8 0.72 24.29 18.80
N ALA A 9 1.32 25.48 18.70
CA ALA A 9 1.48 26.18 17.42
C ALA A 9 2.54 25.52 16.50
N ALA A 10 3.59 24.91 17.07
CA ALA A 10 4.57 24.12 16.32
C ALA A 10 4.05 22.75 15.88
N PHE A 11 3.05 22.19 16.57
CA PHE A 11 2.33 20.97 16.17
C PHE A 11 1.11 21.22 15.25
N ALA A 12 0.69 22.46 15.06
CA ALA A 12 -0.38 22.81 14.11
C ALA A 12 0.08 22.85 12.64
N SER A 13 1.34 22.50 12.35
CA SER A 13 1.85 22.37 10.98
C SER A 13 2.84 21.21 10.87
N VAL A 14 2.38 19.99 11.18
CA VAL A 14 2.88 18.86 10.39
C VAL A 14 2.34 19.14 8.98
N PRO A 15 3.18 19.45 7.97
CA PRO A 15 2.65 19.56 6.62
C PRO A 15 1.99 18.21 6.34
N ALA A 16 0.70 18.23 5.98
CA ALA A 16 0.05 17.04 5.46
C ALA A 16 1.02 16.43 4.44
N LEU A 17 1.31 15.13 4.58
CA LEU A 17 2.13 14.40 3.62
C LEU A 17 1.72 14.85 2.23
N ALA A 18 2.63 15.51 1.51
CA ALA A 18 2.29 16.08 0.21
C ALA A 18 1.73 14.95 -0.67
N VAL A 19 0.52 15.16 -1.19
CA VAL A 19 -0.14 14.18 -2.05
C VAL A 19 0.83 13.84 -3.19
N PRO A 20 1.08 12.54 -3.49
CA PRO A 20 2.05 12.16 -4.51
C PRO A 20 1.74 12.79 -5.88
N ALA A 21 2.78 12.99 -6.69
CA ALA A 21 2.60 13.45 -8.07
C ALA A 21 1.67 12.51 -8.86
N GLY A 22 0.86 13.08 -9.74
CA GLY A 22 -0.11 12.39 -10.58
C GLY A 22 -1.51 12.29 -9.97
N PHE A 23 -1.71 12.59 -8.69
CA PHE A 23 -3.03 12.63 -8.06
C PHE A 23 -3.64 14.04 -8.20
N VAL A 24 -4.96 14.09 -8.39
CA VAL A 24 -5.67 15.36 -8.44
C VAL A 24 -5.89 15.87 -7.01
N THR A 25 -5.60 17.14 -6.79
CA THR A 25 -5.80 17.86 -5.51
C THR A 25 -6.77 19.03 -5.71
N THR A 26 -7.08 19.74 -4.63
CA THR A 26 -7.89 20.97 -4.68
C THR A 26 -7.11 22.14 -4.10
N ASP A 27 -7.33 23.33 -4.65
CA ASP A 27 -6.85 24.61 -4.12
C ASP A 27 -7.97 25.65 -4.25
N GLY A 28 -8.59 25.98 -3.12
CA GLY A 28 -9.80 26.80 -3.11
C GLY A 28 -10.90 26.18 -3.98
N THR A 29 -11.36 26.91 -4.99
CA THR A 29 -12.42 26.47 -5.90
C THR A 29 -11.92 25.67 -7.10
N LYS A 30 -10.61 25.40 -7.19
CA LYS A 30 -9.99 24.80 -8.37
C LYS A 30 -9.50 23.39 -8.08
N PHE A 31 -9.57 22.53 -9.09
CA PHE A 31 -8.80 21.29 -9.13
C PHE A 31 -7.36 21.59 -9.56
N GLN A 32 -6.41 20.84 -9.04
CA GLN A 32 -5.01 20.89 -9.44
C GLN A 32 -4.48 19.50 -9.78
N LEU A 33 -3.59 19.43 -10.75
CA LEU A 33 -2.81 18.23 -11.06
C LEU A 33 -1.34 18.64 -11.17
N ASP A 34 -0.49 18.06 -10.33
CA ASP A 34 0.94 18.38 -10.25
C ASP A 34 1.24 19.89 -10.08
N GLY A 35 0.42 20.55 -9.25
CA GLY A 35 0.56 21.98 -8.94
C GLY A 35 0.11 22.94 -10.04
N LYS A 36 -0.61 22.44 -11.06
CA LYS A 36 -1.22 23.26 -12.12
C LYS A 36 -2.73 23.16 -12.07
N ASP A 37 -3.41 24.24 -12.40
CA ASP A 37 -4.86 24.27 -12.56
C ASP A 37 -5.31 23.14 -13.52
N PHE A 38 -6.31 22.39 -13.09
CA PHE A 38 -6.84 21.23 -13.80
C PHE A 38 -8.34 21.42 -14.04
N PHE A 39 -8.68 22.46 -14.79
CA PHE A 39 -10.01 22.67 -15.32
C PHE A 39 -10.27 21.70 -16.48
N PHE A 40 -11.42 21.01 -16.50
CA PHE A 40 -11.65 19.94 -17.47
C PHE A 40 -13.10 19.85 -17.97
N ALA A 41 -13.20 19.40 -19.23
CA ALA A 41 -14.39 18.77 -19.77
C ALA A 41 -14.20 17.26 -19.67
N GLY A 42 -15.24 16.56 -19.23
CA GLY A 42 -15.28 15.10 -19.15
C GLY A 42 -16.58 14.54 -19.68
N SER A 43 -16.84 13.27 -19.38
CA SER A 43 -18.09 12.59 -19.76
C SER A 43 -18.36 11.45 -18.79
N ASN A 44 -19.59 10.92 -18.86
CA ASN A 44 -19.98 9.70 -18.17
C ASN A 44 -19.93 8.51 -19.13
N ALA A 45 -19.43 7.37 -18.67
CA ALA A 45 -19.46 6.09 -19.37
C ALA A 45 -19.66 4.96 -18.36
N TYR A 46 -20.85 4.91 -17.76
CA TYR A 46 -21.19 3.93 -16.71
C TYR A 46 -20.96 2.48 -17.14
N TYR A 47 -21.03 2.22 -18.44
CA TYR A 47 -20.96 0.89 -19.03
C TYR A 47 -19.54 0.33 -19.20
N LEU A 48 -18.48 1.10 -18.96
CA LEU A 48 -17.10 0.64 -19.15
C LEU A 48 -16.77 -0.69 -18.43
N PRO A 49 -17.13 -0.91 -17.15
CA PRO A 49 -16.87 -2.18 -16.47
C PRO A 49 -17.75 -3.33 -17.00
N PHE A 50 -18.77 -3.03 -17.79
CA PHE A 50 -19.79 -3.96 -18.28
C PHE A 50 -19.69 -4.23 -19.79
N ASN A 51 -18.59 -3.85 -20.44
CA ASN A 51 -18.36 -4.15 -21.84
C ASN A 51 -17.97 -5.65 -22.00
N VAL A 52 -18.98 -6.55 -21.92
CA VAL A 52 -18.83 -8.03 -21.82
C VAL A 52 -18.84 -8.78 -23.15
N TRP A 53 -18.78 -8.12 -24.30
CA TRP A 53 -18.99 -8.79 -25.58
C TRP A 53 -17.66 -8.94 -26.34
N GLY A 54 -16.97 -10.07 -26.13
CA GLY A 54 -15.79 -10.47 -26.90
C GLY A 54 -14.62 -10.96 -26.05
N THR A 55 -13.62 -11.57 -26.69
CA THR A 55 -12.40 -12.11 -26.05
C THR A 55 -11.40 -11.02 -25.59
N ASP A 56 -11.69 -9.74 -25.86
CA ASP A 56 -10.78 -8.63 -25.57
C ASP A 56 -11.50 -7.44 -24.92
N HIS A 57 -12.09 -7.64 -23.73
CA HIS A 57 -12.79 -6.59 -22.96
C HIS A 57 -11.93 -5.33 -22.74
N TYR A 58 -10.62 -5.52 -22.61
CA TYR A 58 -9.67 -4.44 -22.44
C TYR A 58 -9.59 -3.53 -23.67
N SER A 59 -9.70 -4.09 -24.89
CA SER A 59 -9.58 -3.30 -26.12
C SER A 59 -10.67 -2.24 -26.25
N ASP A 60 -11.94 -2.57 -25.97
CA ASP A 60 -13.04 -1.61 -26.09
C ASP A 60 -12.98 -0.55 -25.00
N VAL A 61 -12.67 -0.93 -23.76
CA VAL A 61 -12.53 0.03 -22.66
C VAL A 61 -11.38 1.01 -22.94
N LYS A 62 -10.22 0.49 -23.36
CA LYS A 62 -9.07 1.32 -23.75
C LYS A 62 -9.37 2.18 -24.97
N LEU A 63 -10.07 1.65 -25.98
CA LEU A 63 -10.46 2.39 -27.17
C LEU A 63 -11.38 3.55 -26.80
N GLY A 64 -12.41 3.32 -25.97
CA GLY A 64 -13.32 4.37 -25.53
C GLY A 64 -12.61 5.49 -24.79
N LEU A 65 -11.73 5.15 -23.84
CA LEU A 65 -10.93 6.13 -23.10
C LEU A 65 -9.94 6.88 -24.00
N GLN A 66 -9.33 6.19 -24.98
CA GLN A 66 -8.45 6.82 -25.96
C GLN A 66 -9.22 7.79 -26.86
N LEU A 67 -10.40 7.41 -27.35
CA LEU A 67 -11.26 8.27 -28.17
C LEU A 67 -11.74 9.50 -27.40
N ALA A 68 -12.11 9.35 -26.13
CA ALA A 68 -12.45 10.47 -25.26
C ALA A 68 -11.28 11.44 -25.10
N LYS A 69 -10.08 10.91 -24.86
CA LYS A 69 -8.84 11.70 -24.78
C LYS A 69 -8.53 12.43 -26.08
N ASP A 70 -8.67 11.75 -27.22
CA ASP A 70 -8.43 12.33 -28.54
C ASP A 70 -9.43 13.45 -28.86
N ALA A 71 -10.64 13.39 -28.30
CA ALA A 71 -11.63 14.46 -28.36
C ALA A 71 -11.34 15.64 -27.40
N GLY A 72 -10.30 15.52 -26.56
CA GLY A 72 -9.88 16.56 -25.61
C GLY A 72 -10.46 16.41 -24.21
N LEU A 73 -11.25 15.36 -23.94
CA LEU A 73 -11.76 15.07 -22.60
C LEU A 73 -10.63 14.55 -21.69
N LYS A 74 -10.65 14.92 -20.41
CA LYS A 74 -9.59 14.54 -19.46
C LYS A 74 -10.05 13.57 -18.36
N VAL A 75 -11.33 13.58 -18.05
CA VAL A 75 -11.93 12.83 -16.93
C VAL A 75 -13.13 12.05 -17.44
N MET A 76 -13.25 10.80 -17.01
CA MET A 76 -14.38 9.93 -17.29
C MET A 76 -14.98 9.44 -15.97
N ARG A 77 -16.30 9.58 -15.81
CA ARG A 77 -17.02 9.02 -14.66
C ARG A 77 -17.65 7.68 -15.01
N THR A 78 -17.55 6.70 -14.11
CA THR A 78 -18.03 5.33 -14.37
C THR A 78 -18.34 4.56 -13.08
N TRP A 79 -19.09 3.45 -13.19
CA TRP A 79 -19.59 2.70 -12.03
C TRP A 79 -18.55 1.72 -11.51
N ALA A 80 -18.22 1.84 -10.24
CA ALA A 80 -17.37 0.90 -9.52
C ALA A 80 -18.21 -0.06 -8.66
N PHE A 81 -19.44 -0.34 -9.08
CA PHE A 81 -20.37 -1.28 -8.44
C PHE A 81 -21.14 -2.11 -9.47
N HIS A 82 -21.57 -3.28 -9.03
CA HIS A 82 -22.62 -4.10 -9.65
C HIS A 82 -22.97 -5.18 -8.63
N ASP A 83 -24.12 -5.00 -7.97
CA ASP A 83 -24.55 -5.76 -6.79
C ASP A 83 -25.71 -6.68 -7.14
N ASN A 84 -25.55 -8.00 -7.02
CA ASN A 84 -26.65 -8.95 -7.28
C ASN A 84 -26.81 -9.97 -6.16
N ASN A 85 -28.02 -10.53 -6.05
CA ASN A 85 -28.22 -11.76 -5.29
C ASN A 85 -27.67 -12.94 -6.10
N ARG A 86 -27.07 -13.93 -5.42
CA ARG A 86 -26.60 -15.17 -6.10
C ARG A 86 -27.75 -15.88 -6.82
N THR A 87 -28.95 -15.80 -6.27
CA THR A 87 -30.15 -16.29 -6.94
C THR A 87 -31.10 -15.12 -7.14
N TYR A 88 -31.32 -14.78 -8.40
CA TYR A 88 -32.30 -13.79 -8.80
C TYR A 88 -33.69 -14.19 -8.29
N VAL A 89 -34.38 -13.26 -7.66
CA VAL A 89 -35.76 -13.45 -7.17
C VAL A 89 -36.69 -12.70 -8.12
N SER A 90 -37.46 -13.43 -8.92
CA SER A 90 -38.45 -12.83 -9.83
C SER A 90 -39.49 -12.04 -9.04
N GLY A 91 -39.72 -10.78 -9.43
CA GLY A 91 -40.57 -9.85 -8.69
C GLY A 91 -40.00 -9.35 -7.36
N GLY A 92 -38.74 -9.69 -7.04
CA GLY A 92 -38.03 -9.16 -5.89
C GLY A 92 -37.57 -7.71 -6.12
N LEU A 93 -37.15 -7.06 -5.03
CA LEU A 93 -36.55 -5.73 -5.04
C LEU A 93 -35.06 -5.80 -4.72
N PRO A 94 -34.24 -4.87 -5.25
CA PRO A 94 -34.59 -3.94 -6.32
C PRO A 94 -34.72 -4.66 -7.67
N GLN A 95 -35.39 -4.04 -8.64
CA GLN A 95 -35.53 -4.57 -10.01
C GLN A 95 -34.29 -4.21 -10.85
N TYR A 96 -33.17 -4.90 -10.60
CA TYR A 96 -31.86 -4.59 -11.16
C TYR A 96 -31.57 -5.11 -12.58
N GLY A 97 -32.54 -5.80 -13.20
CA GLY A 97 -32.43 -6.38 -14.54
C GLY A 97 -31.78 -7.77 -14.56
N THR A 98 -31.83 -8.44 -15.72
CA THR A 98 -31.27 -9.78 -15.96
C THR A 98 -30.32 -9.74 -17.16
N GLY A 99 -29.30 -10.63 -17.21
CA GLY A 99 -28.42 -10.79 -18.37
C GLY A 99 -27.05 -10.09 -18.31
N ALA A 100 -26.58 -9.70 -17.13
CA ALA A 100 -25.24 -9.14 -16.91
C ALA A 100 -24.48 -9.84 -15.76
N GLU A 101 -24.87 -11.07 -15.42
CA GLU A 101 -24.37 -11.82 -14.25
C GLU A 101 -22.85 -12.03 -14.26
N ASN A 102 -22.25 -12.06 -15.46
CA ASN A 102 -20.81 -12.22 -15.66
C ASN A 102 -19.99 -10.95 -15.35
N THR A 103 -20.66 -9.83 -15.05
CA THR A 103 -20.02 -8.54 -14.71
C THR A 103 -20.26 -8.11 -13.28
N VAL A 104 -20.96 -8.93 -12.51
CA VAL A 104 -21.28 -8.64 -11.12
C VAL A 104 -20.00 -8.54 -10.32
N MET A 105 -19.86 -7.42 -9.60
CA MET A 105 -18.71 -7.16 -8.75
C MET A 105 -18.95 -7.61 -7.31
N GLN A 106 -20.21 -7.72 -6.89
CA GLN A 106 -20.59 -8.20 -5.57
C GLN A 106 -21.82 -9.10 -5.62
N PHE A 107 -21.67 -10.31 -5.07
CA PHE A 107 -22.77 -11.25 -4.87
C PHE A 107 -23.14 -11.36 -3.40
N PHE A 108 -24.43 -11.25 -3.10
CA PHE A 108 -25.02 -11.69 -1.84
C PHE A 108 -25.44 -13.15 -1.94
N GLU A 109 -24.76 -14.02 -1.19
CA GLU A 109 -24.97 -15.46 -1.19
C GLU A 109 -26.19 -15.85 -0.33
N LYS A 110 -26.78 -17.03 -0.61
CA LYS A 110 -27.92 -17.54 0.15
C LYS A 110 -27.63 -17.79 1.63
N ASP A 111 -26.37 -18.06 1.97
CA ASP A 111 -25.93 -18.28 3.35
C ASP A 111 -25.66 -16.98 4.12
N GLY A 112 -25.89 -15.82 3.49
CA GLY A 112 -25.65 -14.49 4.05
C GLY A 112 -24.20 -14.00 3.90
N SER A 113 -23.32 -14.78 3.27
CA SER A 113 -21.97 -14.31 2.93
C SER A 113 -21.98 -13.39 1.70
N VAL A 114 -20.96 -12.54 1.57
CA VAL A 114 -20.82 -11.60 0.44
C VAL A 114 -19.52 -11.91 -0.29
N LYS A 115 -19.60 -12.15 -1.60
CA LYS A 115 -18.45 -12.40 -2.47
C LYS A 115 -18.19 -11.20 -3.36
N ILE A 116 -16.98 -10.65 -3.30
CA ILE A 116 -16.57 -9.49 -4.09
C ILE A 116 -15.52 -9.92 -5.12
N ASP A 117 -15.72 -9.57 -6.38
CA ASP A 117 -14.79 -9.76 -7.50
C ASP A 117 -14.62 -8.45 -8.27
N LEU A 118 -13.46 -7.81 -8.09
CA LEU A 118 -13.15 -6.53 -8.72
C LEU A 118 -12.35 -6.67 -10.02
N SER A 119 -12.19 -7.88 -10.55
CA SER A 119 -11.43 -8.13 -11.80
C SER A 119 -11.92 -7.32 -13.00
N LYS A 120 -13.23 -7.00 -13.02
CA LYS A 120 -13.84 -6.20 -14.09
C LYS A 120 -13.44 -4.73 -14.01
N LEU A 121 -13.27 -4.24 -12.80
CA LEU A 121 -12.83 -2.86 -12.55
C LEU A 121 -11.31 -2.72 -12.79
N ASP A 122 -10.50 -3.78 -12.58
CA ASP A 122 -9.07 -3.77 -12.94
C ASP A 122 -8.85 -3.35 -14.39
N VAL A 123 -9.67 -3.88 -15.31
CA VAL A 123 -9.61 -3.57 -16.75
C VAL A 123 -9.80 -2.08 -17.01
N VAL A 124 -10.73 -1.44 -16.29
CA VAL A 124 -11.03 -0.01 -16.42
C VAL A 124 -9.90 0.84 -15.87
N ILE A 125 -9.37 0.48 -14.70
CA ILE A 125 -8.23 1.18 -14.08
C ILE A 125 -6.99 1.07 -14.98
N GLU A 126 -6.66 -0.13 -15.46
CA GLU A 126 -5.50 -0.37 -16.33
C GLU A 126 -5.64 0.39 -17.66
N ALA A 127 -6.84 0.43 -18.25
CA ALA A 127 -7.10 1.18 -19.47
C ALA A 127 -6.97 2.70 -19.24
N ALA A 128 -7.41 3.22 -18.09
CA ALA A 128 -7.24 4.62 -17.72
C ALA A 128 -5.78 4.98 -17.48
N GLU A 129 -5.02 4.14 -16.78
CA GLU A 129 -3.57 4.31 -16.62
C GLU A 129 -2.84 4.32 -17.97
N ALA A 130 -3.17 3.37 -18.86
CA ALA A 130 -2.57 3.26 -20.18
C ALA A 130 -2.89 4.46 -21.10
N THR A 131 -4.06 5.09 -20.92
CA THR A 131 -4.48 6.26 -21.69
C THR A 131 -4.17 7.58 -20.98
N ASN A 132 -3.74 7.56 -19.71
CA ASN A 132 -3.61 8.74 -18.85
C ASN A 132 -4.93 9.52 -18.70
N MET A 133 -6.06 8.81 -18.70
CA MET A 133 -7.37 9.35 -18.35
C MET A 133 -7.56 9.32 -16.84
N LYS A 134 -8.32 10.29 -16.30
CA LYS A 134 -8.71 10.29 -14.88
C LYS A 134 -10.12 9.72 -14.70
N LEU A 135 -10.37 9.02 -13.60
CA LEU A 135 -11.62 8.31 -13.33
C LEU A 135 -12.32 8.81 -12.07
N ILE A 136 -13.59 9.18 -12.17
CA ILE A 136 -14.47 9.33 -11.00
C ILE A 136 -15.27 8.03 -10.85
N LEU A 137 -15.21 7.42 -9.67
CA LEU A 137 -15.72 6.07 -9.42
C LEU A 137 -16.86 6.12 -8.39
N ALA A 138 -18.10 5.99 -8.86
CA ALA A 138 -19.28 5.83 -8.00
C ALA A 138 -19.27 4.44 -7.35
N LEU A 139 -19.41 4.38 -6.02
CA LEU A 139 -19.25 3.15 -5.24
C LEU A 139 -20.56 2.38 -4.99
N THR A 140 -21.72 2.99 -5.25
CA THR A 140 -23.05 2.36 -5.23
C THR A 140 -24.05 3.24 -5.99
N ASN A 141 -25.30 2.79 -6.10
CA ASN A 141 -26.37 3.50 -6.78
C ASN A 141 -27.58 3.69 -5.87
N ASN A 142 -28.20 4.87 -5.93
CA ASN A 142 -29.54 5.09 -5.40
C ASN A 142 -30.60 4.24 -6.14
N TRP A 143 -30.47 4.16 -7.46
CA TRP A 143 -31.41 3.47 -8.34
C TRP A 143 -31.17 1.97 -8.41
N ALA A 144 -32.17 1.22 -8.87
CA ALA A 144 -32.09 -0.23 -9.02
C ALA A 144 -31.08 -0.72 -10.07
N ASP A 145 -30.65 0.13 -11.01
CA ASP A 145 -29.75 -0.28 -12.10
C ASP A 145 -28.43 -0.83 -11.56
N TYR A 146 -28.10 -2.07 -11.93
CA TYR A 146 -26.96 -2.83 -11.43
C TYR A 146 -26.97 -3.06 -9.91
N GLY A 147 -28.15 -3.05 -9.29
CA GLY A 147 -28.36 -3.39 -7.90
C GLY A 147 -28.47 -2.16 -7.00
N GLY A 148 -27.31 -1.63 -6.58
CA GLY A 148 -27.22 -0.46 -5.73
C GLY A 148 -27.63 -0.71 -4.28
N MET A 149 -28.02 0.36 -3.59
CA MET A 149 -28.30 0.40 -2.15
C MET A 149 -29.29 -0.68 -1.70
N ASP A 150 -30.35 -0.89 -2.48
CA ASP A 150 -31.45 -1.77 -2.08
C ASP A 150 -31.06 -3.25 -2.05
N VAL A 151 -30.03 -3.69 -2.79
CA VAL A 151 -29.54 -5.07 -2.69
C VAL A 151 -28.97 -5.34 -1.30
N TYR A 152 -28.25 -4.37 -0.71
CA TYR A 152 -27.78 -4.48 0.66
C TYR A 152 -28.96 -4.51 1.63
N THR A 153 -29.90 -3.60 1.43
CA THR A 153 -31.05 -3.41 2.32
C THR A 153 -31.93 -4.65 2.41
N VAL A 154 -32.30 -5.24 1.27
CA VAL A 154 -33.17 -6.44 1.27
C VAL A 154 -32.48 -7.65 1.88
N ASN A 155 -31.19 -7.87 1.61
CA ASN A 155 -30.47 -9.03 2.14
C ASN A 155 -30.17 -8.93 3.64
N LEU A 156 -30.16 -7.71 4.19
CA LEU A 156 -29.86 -7.46 5.60
C LEU A 156 -31.10 -7.10 6.42
N GLY A 157 -32.29 -7.35 5.87
CA GLY A 157 -33.56 -7.25 6.58
C GLY A 157 -34.14 -5.84 6.71
N GLY A 158 -33.61 -4.87 5.96
CA GLY A 158 -34.21 -3.54 5.84
C GLY A 158 -35.52 -3.56 5.05
N ARG A 159 -36.35 -2.55 5.28
CA ARG A 159 -37.70 -2.43 4.69
C ARG A 159 -37.89 -1.15 3.87
N TYR A 160 -37.07 -0.15 4.13
CA TYR A 160 -37.12 1.15 3.46
C TYR A 160 -35.80 1.43 2.77
N HIS A 161 -35.83 2.15 1.65
CA HIS A 161 -34.64 2.51 0.90
C HIS A 161 -33.58 3.20 1.78
N ASP A 162 -34.03 4.18 2.58
CA ASP A 162 -33.19 4.95 3.51
C ASP A 162 -32.71 4.17 4.75
N ASP A 163 -33.13 2.91 4.94
CA ASP A 163 -32.48 2.03 5.93
C ASP A 163 -30.98 1.86 5.60
N PHE A 164 -30.61 2.01 4.32
CA PHE A 164 -29.21 2.01 3.87
C PHE A 164 -28.36 3.07 4.59
N TYR A 165 -28.93 4.24 4.86
CA TYR A 165 -28.26 5.35 5.55
C TYR A 165 -28.23 5.19 7.07
N ARG A 166 -29.18 4.41 7.63
CA ARG A 166 -29.44 4.38 9.08
C ARG A 166 -28.93 3.12 9.76
N LEU A 167 -29.20 1.94 9.19
CA LEU A 167 -28.98 0.67 9.89
C LEU A 167 -27.49 0.30 9.94
N PRO A 168 -26.92 0.04 11.14
CA PRO A 168 -25.49 -0.26 11.28
C PRO A 168 -25.03 -1.49 10.49
N ALA A 169 -25.87 -2.52 10.36
CA ALA A 169 -25.53 -3.72 9.60
C ALA A 169 -25.35 -3.44 8.11
N ILE A 170 -26.24 -2.62 7.52
CA ILE A 170 -26.18 -2.23 6.11
C ILE A 170 -24.98 -1.33 5.86
N LYS A 171 -24.80 -0.28 6.69
CA LYS A 171 -23.61 0.58 6.63
C LYS A 171 -22.31 -0.20 6.74
N LYS A 172 -22.25 -1.21 7.62
CA LYS A 172 -21.08 -2.08 7.76
C LYS A 172 -20.84 -2.91 6.49
N ALA A 173 -21.88 -3.46 5.88
CA ALA A 173 -21.74 -4.20 4.62
C ALA A 173 -21.23 -3.30 3.49
N PHE A 174 -21.76 -2.09 3.37
CA PHE A 174 -21.27 -1.12 2.39
C PHE A 174 -19.82 -0.71 2.67
N LYS A 175 -19.45 -0.46 3.93
CA LYS A 175 -18.04 -0.22 4.31
C LYS A 175 -17.10 -1.39 3.98
N ASN A 176 -17.59 -2.62 3.98
CA ASN A 176 -16.78 -3.76 3.52
C ASN A 176 -16.53 -3.68 2.01
N TYR A 177 -17.55 -3.30 1.22
CA TYR A 177 -17.40 -3.08 -0.22
C TYR A 177 -16.46 -1.91 -0.54
N ILE A 178 -16.68 -0.75 0.10
CA ILE A 178 -15.77 0.41 0.03
C ILE A 178 -14.34 -0.02 0.33
N SER A 179 -14.13 -0.77 1.42
CA SER A 179 -12.79 -1.23 1.80
C SER A 179 -12.16 -2.13 0.74
N ALA A 180 -12.94 -2.98 0.08
CA ALA A 180 -12.45 -3.82 -1.00
C ALA A 180 -12.03 -3.00 -2.22
N VAL A 181 -12.87 -2.05 -2.67
CA VAL A 181 -12.59 -1.19 -3.83
C VAL A 181 -11.43 -0.24 -3.54
N VAL A 182 -11.53 0.56 -2.47
CA VAL A 182 -10.54 1.59 -2.13
C VAL A 182 -9.17 0.96 -1.86
N ASN A 183 -9.06 -0.10 -1.05
CA ASN A 183 -7.75 -0.73 -0.81
C ASN A 183 -7.15 -1.42 -2.04
N ARG A 184 -7.95 -1.68 -3.08
CA ARG A 184 -7.45 -2.24 -4.33
C ARG A 184 -6.81 -1.17 -5.21
N TYR A 185 -7.37 0.05 -5.24
CA TYR A 185 -6.99 1.08 -6.21
C TYR A 185 -6.52 2.42 -5.63
N LYS A 186 -6.47 2.60 -4.30
CA LYS A 186 -6.03 3.85 -3.64
C LYS A 186 -4.64 4.37 -4.01
N ASP A 187 -3.81 3.52 -4.59
CA ASP A 187 -2.47 3.88 -5.04
C ASP A 187 -2.42 4.24 -6.54
N SER A 188 -3.53 4.09 -7.28
CA SER A 188 -3.59 4.38 -8.72
C SER A 188 -3.86 5.86 -8.97
N PRO A 189 -2.92 6.61 -9.58
CA PRO A 189 -3.15 8.02 -9.90
C PRO A 189 -4.18 8.20 -11.02
N ALA A 190 -4.64 7.13 -11.68
CA ALA A 190 -5.74 7.22 -12.65
C ALA A 190 -7.09 7.49 -11.99
N VAL A 191 -7.25 7.20 -10.69
CA VAL A 191 -8.46 7.59 -9.96
C VAL A 191 -8.39 9.09 -9.66
N PHE A 192 -9.42 9.83 -10.07
CA PHE A 192 -9.64 11.23 -9.75
C PHE A 192 -10.22 11.37 -8.34
N ALA A 193 -11.33 10.67 -8.10
CA ALA A 193 -12.06 10.72 -6.84
C ALA A 193 -12.85 9.44 -6.58
N TRP A 194 -13.05 9.18 -5.30
CA TRP A 194 -14.08 8.27 -4.80
C TRP A 194 -15.40 9.02 -4.67
N GLU A 195 -16.41 8.53 -5.34
CA GLU A 195 -17.76 9.05 -5.24
C GLU A 195 -18.61 8.09 -4.41
N ILE A 196 -19.18 8.59 -3.31
CA ILE A 196 -19.82 7.76 -2.30
C ILE A 196 -21.00 6.98 -2.90
N ALA A 197 -21.86 7.64 -3.66
CA ALA A 197 -22.99 7.00 -4.34
C ALA A 197 -23.44 7.84 -5.52
N ASN A 198 -23.92 7.18 -6.58
CA ASN A 198 -24.66 7.86 -7.62
C ASN A 198 -26.04 8.29 -7.10
N GLU A 199 -26.29 9.60 -7.10
CA GLU A 199 -27.58 10.28 -6.87
C GLU A 199 -28.33 9.87 -5.58
N PRO A 200 -27.67 9.86 -4.40
CA PRO A 200 -28.32 9.48 -3.14
C PRO A 200 -29.52 10.38 -2.81
N ARG A 201 -30.66 9.75 -2.55
CA ARG A 201 -31.91 10.38 -2.12
C ARG A 201 -32.56 9.59 -0.99
N CYS A 202 -33.48 10.21 -0.26
CA CYS A 202 -34.28 9.51 0.74
C CYS A 202 -35.25 8.48 0.14
N GLY A 203 -35.61 8.64 -1.14
CA GLY A 203 -36.40 7.68 -1.89
C GLY A 203 -35.81 7.46 -3.27
N ALA A 204 -36.19 6.35 -3.88
CA ALA A 204 -35.79 6.00 -5.24
C ALA A 204 -37.04 5.76 -6.10
N ASP A 205 -36.92 4.95 -7.16
CA ASP A 205 -38.04 4.66 -8.06
C ASP A 205 -39.17 3.90 -7.34
N GLY A 206 -40.42 4.35 -7.50
CA GLY A 206 -41.56 3.79 -6.76
C GLY A 206 -41.95 2.36 -7.14
N THR A 207 -41.42 1.84 -8.25
CA THR A 207 -41.70 0.49 -8.76
C THR A 207 -40.51 -0.45 -8.59
N ARG A 208 -39.30 0.06 -8.88
CA ARG A 208 -38.08 -0.74 -8.96
C ARG A 208 -37.32 -0.81 -7.63
N ASN A 209 -37.58 0.10 -6.70
CA ASN A 209 -36.82 0.22 -5.46
C ASN A 209 -37.71 0.00 -4.22
N LEU A 210 -37.07 -0.12 -3.05
CA LEU A 210 -37.75 -0.09 -1.76
C LEU A 210 -38.40 1.29 -1.53
N PRO A 211 -39.50 1.36 -0.76
CA PRO A 211 -40.17 2.62 -0.49
C PRO A 211 -39.32 3.53 0.41
N ARG A 212 -39.52 4.84 0.28
CA ARG A 212 -39.00 5.85 1.23
C ARG A 212 -39.61 5.64 2.62
N GLY A 213 -38.77 5.62 3.63
CA GLY A 213 -39.14 5.60 5.03
C GLY A 213 -39.60 6.98 5.54
N PRO A 214 -40.39 7.01 6.62
CA PRO A 214 -41.01 8.24 7.10
C PRO A 214 -40.01 9.24 7.72
N ASP A 215 -38.84 8.78 8.15
CA ASP A 215 -37.90 9.55 8.99
C ASP A 215 -36.65 10.04 8.23
N CYS A 216 -36.61 9.88 6.91
CA CYS A 216 -35.45 10.31 6.13
C CYS A 216 -35.51 11.81 5.81
N THR A 217 -34.45 12.52 6.19
CA THR A 217 -34.30 13.98 6.10
C THR A 217 -32.93 14.35 5.52
N PRO A 218 -32.70 15.63 5.15
CA PRO A 218 -31.37 16.13 4.79
C PRO A 218 -30.25 15.81 5.79
N ALA A 219 -30.56 15.86 7.09
CA ALA A 219 -29.61 15.51 8.13
C ALA A 219 -29.24 14.01 8.12
N THR A 220 -30.17 13.13 7.72
CA THR A 220 -29.94 11.69 7.62
C THR A 220 -28.86 11.39 6.58
N ILE A 221 -29.01 11.92 5.37
CA ILE A 221 -28.04 11.72 4.29
C ILE A 221 -26.73 12.45 4.60
N THR A 222 -26.77 13.70 5.07
CA THR A 222 -25.54 14.45 5.44
C THR A 222 -24.71 13.71 6.49
N SER A 223 -25.36 13.13 7.51
CA SER A 223 -24.69 12.32 8.54
C SER A 223 -24.07 11.04 7.96
N TRP A 224 -24.78 10.36 7.07
CA TRP A 224 -24.28 9.19 6.37
C TRP A 224 -23.10 9.51 5.44
N VAL A 225 -23.19 10.59 4.65
CA VAL A 225 -22.11 11.11 3.81
C VAL A 225 -20.88 11.43 4.67
N SER A 226 -21.07 12.09 5.81
CA SER A 226 -19.98 12.37 6.76
C SER A 226 -19.33 11.08 7.27
N GLU A 227 -20.11 10.05 7.57
CA GLU A 227 -19.60 8.76 8.04
C GLU A 227 -18.83 8.00 6.94
N MET A 228 -19.37 7.95 5.72
CA MET A 228 -18.75 7.23 4.60
C MET A 228 -17.51 7.95 4.07
N SER A 229 -17.55 9.27 3.90
CA SER A 229 -16.38 10.06 3.50
C SER A 229 -15.23 9.93 4.50
N THR A 230 -15.53 9.99 5.80
CA THR A 230 -14.53 9.79 6.87
C THR A 230 -13.93 8.38 6.80
N TYR A 231 -14.75 7.37 6.52
CA TYR A 231 -14.27 6.01 6.37
C TYR A 231 -13.39 5.85 5.13
N ILE A 232 -13.77 6.40 3.97
CA ILE A 232 -12.94 6.41 2.76
C ILE A 232 -11.59 7.09 3.03
N LYS A 233 -11.59 8.30 3.61
CA LYS A 233 -10.35 9.04 3.95
C LYS A 233 -9.47 8.29 4.94
N SER A 234 -10.04 7.45 5.82
CA SER A 234 -9.25 6.59 6.72
C SER A 234 -8.52 5.46 6.00
N LEU A 235 -9.02 5.05 4.82
CA LEU A 235 -8.42 4.01 3.99
C LEU A 235 -7.45 4.59 2.95
N ASP A 236 -7.77 5.79 2.46
CA ASP A 236 -7.11 6.50 1.36
C ASP A 236 -7.04 8.01 1.64
N PRO A 237 -5.86 8.51 2.06
CA PRO A 237 -5.65 9.93 2.29
C PRO A 237 -5.28 10.71 1.02
N ASN A 238 -5.05 10.05 -0.12
CA ASN A 238 -4.50 10.68 -1.33
C ASN A 238 -5.59 11.17 -2.29
N HIS A 239 -6.63 10.37 -2.51
CA HIS A 239 -7.69 10.68 -3.46
C HIS A 239 -8.71 11.67 -2.92
N LEU A 240 -9.31 12.43 -3.84
CA LEU A 240 -10.47 13.25 -3.54
C LEU A 240 -11.69 12.37 -3.25
N VAL A 241 -12.62 12.88 -2.45
CA VAL A 241 -13.89 12.25 -2.10
C VAL A 241 -15.01 13.23 -2.35
N THR A 242 -16.06 12.79 -3.05
CA THR A 242 -17.28 13.54 -3.33
C THR A 242 -18.53 12.72 -3.02
N THR A 243 -19.70 13.34 -3.09
CA THR A 243 -20.98 12.69 -2.79
C THR A 243 -21.51 11.87 -3.96
N GLY A 244 -21.49 12.43 -5.18
CA GLY A 244 -22.25 11.94 -6.35
C GLY A 244 -23.72 12.39 -6.35
N SER A 245 -24.04 13.39 -5.52
CA SER A 245 -25.36 14.00 -5.38
C SER A 245 -25.75 14.79 -6.62
N GLU A 246 -27.05 14.88 -6.86
CA GLU A 246 -27.63 15.73 -7.91
C GLU A 246 -27.58 17.22 -7.56
N GLY A 247 -27.18 17.59 -6.34
CA GLY A 247 -26.96 18.97 -5.92
C GLY A 247 -28.14 19.63 -5.19
N GLY A 248 -29.13 18.86 -4.74
CA GLY A 248 -30.29 19.41 -4.02
C GLY A 248 -29.89 20.31 -2.84
N PHE A 249 -30.38 21.56 -2.82
CA PHE A 249 -30.20 22.45 -1.67
C PHE A 249 -31.28 22.21 -0.61
N ASN A 250 -31.02 22.70 0.60
CA ASN A 250 -31.98 22.74 1.71
C ASN A 250 -32.14 24.18 2.22
N ARG A 251 -32.72 25.02 1.36
CA ARG A 251 -32.98 26.45 1.56
C ARG A 251 -34.48 26.69 1.59
N GLN A 252 -34.88 27.87 2.05
CA GLN A 252 -36.28 28.28 1.99
C GLN A 252 -36.69 28.49 0.53
N SER A 253 -37.45 27.55 -0.05
CA SER A 253 -37.93 27.58 -1.43
C SER A 253 -39.15 26.67 -1.62
N ASP A 254 -40.00 27.00 -2.59
CA ASP A 254 -41.09 26.12 -3.03
C ASP A 254 -40.61 25.08 -4.07
N ASP A 255 -39.40 25.26 -4.59
CA ASP A 255 -38.77 24.29 -5.50
C ASP A 255 -38.19 23.11 -4.72
N TRP A 256 -38.64 21.89 -5.05
CA TRP A 256 -38.20 20.65 -4.40
C TRP A 256 -36.67 20.42 -4.47
N THR A 257 -36.03 20.91 -5.55
CA THR A 257 -34.57 20.83 -5.73
C THR A 257 -33.80 21.81 -4.83
N TYR A 258 -34.50 22.78 -4.23
CA TYR A 258 -33.90 23.78 -3.36
C TYR A 258 -34.30 23.68 -1.90
N ASN A 259 -35.27 22.83 -1.53
CA ASN A 259 -35.85 22.81 -0.19
C ASN A 259 -35.63 21.51 0.60
N GLY A 260 -34.72 20.65 0.12
CA GLY A 260 -34.33 19.42 0.79
C GLY A 260 -35.39 18.30 0.70
N ALA A 261 -36.38 18.40 -0.19
CA ALA A 261 -37.46 17.41 -0.32
C ALA A 261 -36.94 15.98 -0.51
N ASP A 262 -35.88 15.82 -1.31
CA ASP A 262 -35.27 14.53 -1.62
C ASP A 262 -34.24 14.07 -0.58
N GLY A 263 -34.04 14.87 0.47
CA GLY A 263 -33.19 14.51 1.60
C GLY A 263 -31.72 14.83 1.42
N THR A 264 -31.35 15.68 0.45
CA THR A 264 -29.99 16.19 0.27
C THR A 264 -29.88 17.63 0.76
N ASP A 265 -28.67 18.05 1.12
CA ASP A 265 -28.34 19.42 1.50
C ASP A 265 -26.94 19.76 1.00
N PHE A 266 -26.88 20.26 -0.24
CA PHE A 266 -25.63 20.57 -0.91
C PHE A 266 -24.72 21.51 -0.10
N ASP A 267 -25.29 22.51 0.57
CA ASP A 267 -24.53 23.47 1.39
C ASP A 267 -23.95 22.81 2.65
N ALA A 268 -24.65 21.86 3.26
CA ALA A 268 -24.17 21.12 4.42
C ALA A 268 -23.15 20.04 4.03
N GLU A 269 -23.42 19.30 2.95
CA GLU A 269 -22.53 18.26 2.40
C GLU A 269 -21.18 18.84 1.98
N LEU A 270 -21.17 19.95 1.24
CA LEU A 270 -19.95 20.62 0.79
C LEU A 270 -19.09 21.14 1.96
N LYS A 271 -19.71 21.46 3.11
CA LYS A 271 -18.99 21.90 4.33
C LYS A 271 -18.32 20.76 5.09
N LEU A 272 -18.65 19.50 4.81
CA LEU A 272 -18.04 18.36 5.50
C LEU A 272 -16.52 18.33 5.26
N PRO A 273 -15.69 18.08 6.29
CA PRO A 273 -14.23 18.17 6.16
C PRO A 273 -13.62 17.12 5.24
N ASN A 274 -14.29 15.96 5.07
CA ASN A 274 -13.81 14.85 4.26
C ASN A 274 -14.46 14.78 2.86
N ILE A 275 -15.22 15.81 2.47
CA ILE A 275 -15.70 16.03 1.11
C ILE A 275 -14.82 17.10 0.48
N ASP A 276 -14.04 16.77 -0.54
CA ASP A 276 -13.04 17.70 -1.11
C ASP A 276 -13.67 18.64 -2.16
N PHE A 277 -14.68 18.15 -2.86
CA PHE A 277 -15.55 18.89 -3.79
C PHE A 277 -16.94 18.25 -3.73
N ASN A 278 -17.96 18.95 -4.22
CA ASN A 278 -19.31 18.38 -4.34
C ASN A 278 -19.82 18.46 -5.77
N THR A 279 -20.80 17.63 -6.08
CA THR A 279 -21.32 17.39 -7.43
C THR A 279 -22.77 17.86 -7.52
N PHE A 280 -23.16 18.26 -8.73
CA PHE A 280 -24.55 18.51 -9.06
C PHE A 280 -24.84 18.07 -10.47
N HIS A 281 -26.09 17.66 -10.71
CA HIS A 281 -26.55 17.15 -12.00
C HIS A 281 -27.60 18.10 -12.60
N SER A 282 -27.92 17.94 -13.88
CA SER A 282 -28.96 18.73 -14.54
C SER A 282 -29.79 17.91 -15.52
N TYR A 283 -31.00 17.56 -15.09
CA TYR A 283 -31.96 16.78 -15.86
C TYR A 283 -33.34 17.47 -15.90
N PRO A 284 -33.43 18.68 -16.50
CA PRO A 284 -34.63 19.52 -16.43
C PRO A 284 -35.90 18.84 -16.96
N GLN A 285 -35.80 17.92 -17.91
CA GLN A 285 -36.95 17.19 -18.44
C GLN A 285 -37.57 16.23 -17.41
N TYR A 286 -36.73 15.61 -16.59
CA TYR A 286 -37.17 14.71 -15.51
C TYR A 286 -37.62 15.49 -14.28
N TRP A 287 -37.01 16.65 -14.02
CA TRP A 287 -37.31 17.49 -12.87
C TRP A 287 -38.43 18.50 -13.12
N SER A 288 -39.00 18.52 -14.34
CA SER A 288 -39.98 19.50 -14.80
C SER A 288 -39.50 20.95 -14.66
N LYS A 289 -38.28 21.24 -15.13
CA LYS A 289 -37.62 22.55 -15.12
C LYS A 289 -37.39 23.08 -16.53
N THR A 290 -37.12 24.38 -16.63
CA THR A 290 -36.78 25.04 -17.90
C THR A 290 -35.27 24.98 -18.17
N THR A 291 -34.85 25.20 -19.42
CA THR A 291 -33.43 25.28 -19.78
C THR A 291 -32.73 26.50 -19.16
N ASP A 292 -33.47 27.59 -18.90
CA ASP A 292 -32.98 28.78 -18.21
C ASP A 292 -32.77 28.55 -16.71
N TRP A 293 -33.63 27.74 -16.09
CA TRP A 293 -33.46 27.33 -14.71
C TRP A 293 -32.12 26.62 -14.50
N VAL A 294 -31.67 25.80 -15.45
CA VAL A 294 -30.35 25.11 -15.37
C VAL A 294 -29.18 26.09 -15.37
N VAL A 295 -29.27 27.22 -16.09
CA VAL A 295 -28.22 28.25 -16.03
C VAL A 295 -28.16 28.89 -14.65
N GLN A 296 -29.31 29.11 -14.01
CA GLN A 296 -29.36 29.59 -12.63
C GLN A 296 -28.84 28.53 -11.65
N TRP A 297 -29.20 27.27 -11.86
CA TRP A 297 -28.70 26.12 -11.09
C TRP A 297 -27.18 26.05 -11.09
N ILE A 298 -26.53 26.16 -12.26
CA ILE A 298 -25.06 26.20 -12.37
C ILE A 298 -24.46 27.39 -11.60
N LYS A 299 -25.06 28.58 -11.72
CA LYS A 299 -24.61 29.78 -10.99
C LYS A 299 -24.69 29.61 -9.49
N ASP A 300 -25.77 29.03 -8.99
CA ASP A 300 -26.02 28.86 -7.56
C ASP A 300 -25.04 27.83 -6.95
N HIS A 301 -24.70 26.78 -7.70
CA HIS A 301 -23.67 25.82 -7.31
C HIS A 301 -22.26 26.42 -7.34
N ALA A 302 -21.92 27.18 -8.38
CA ALA A 302 -20.67 27.92 -8.44
C ALA A 302 -20.52 28.89 -7.25
N ALA A 303 -21.60 29.60 -6.90
CA ALA A 303 -21.64 30.49 -5.74
C ALA A 303 -21.49 29.74 -4.41
N ALA A 304 -22.10 28.55 -4.27
CA ALA A 304 -21.93 27.70 -3.10
C ALA A 304 -20.47 27.20 -2.98
N GLY A 305 -19.85 26.77 -4.08
CA GLY A 305 -18.43 26.42 -4.17
C GLY A 305 -17.51 27.56 -3.73
N ALA A 306 -17.74 28.77 -4.26
CA ALA A 306 -17.02 29.97 -3.87
C ALA A 306 -17.18 30.30 -2.38
N THR A 307 -18.38 30.12 -1.83
CA THR A 307 -18.67 30.34 -0.40
C THR A 307 -17.95 29.33 0.48
N ALA A 308 -17.94 28.06 0.10
CA ALA A 308 -17.28 26.97 0.83
C ALA A 308 -15.77 26.90 0.60
N LYS A 309 -15.25 27.62 -0.40
CA LYS A 309 -13.86 27.54 -0.90
C LYS A 309 -13.47 26.12 -1.29
N LYS A 310 -14.36 25.45 -2.01
CA LYS A 310 -14.16 24.11 -2.56
C LYS A 310 -14.65 24.07 -4.00
N PRO A 311 -14.06 23.20 -4.85
CA PRO A 311 -14.56 23.05 -6.21
C PRO A 311 -15.98 22.48 -6.20
N VAL A 312 -16.69 22.73 -7.30
CA VAL A 312 -17.95 22.06 -7.62
C VAL A 312 -17.85 21.50 -9.04
N LEU A 313 -18.53 20.37 -9.27
CA LEU A 313 -18.48 19.65 -10.55
C LEU A 313 -19.89 19.47 -11.09
N HIS A 314 -20.13 19.96 -12.30
CA HIS A 314 -21.36 19.67 -13.05
C HIS A 314 -21.24 18.26 -13.65
N GLU A 315 -21.47 17.26 -12.82
CA GLU A 315 -21.03 15.88 -13.03
C GLU A 315 -21.89 15.09 -14.01
N GLU A 316 -23.16 15.45 -14.14
CA GLU A 316 -24.05 14.93 -15.18
C GLU A 316 -24.97 16.01 -15.73
N TYR A 317 -25.14 16.03 -17.05
CA TYR A 317 -26.19 16.82 -17.69
C TYR A 317 -26.57 16.21 -19.03
N GLY A 318 -27.87 16.28 -19.36
CA GLY A 318 -28.41 15.69 -20.58
C GLY A 318 -29.62 16.46 -21.11
N TRP A 319 -29.89 16.32 -22.40
CA TRP A 319 -31.07 16.89 -23.05
C TRP A 319 -31.55 16.00 -24.19
N THR A 320 -32.70 15.35 -24.02
CA THR A 320 -33.18 14.31 -24.95
C THR A 320 -33.73 14.86 -26.26
N ASP A 321 -34.18 16.12 -26.31
CA ASP A 321 -34.66 16.73 -27.56
C ASP A 321 -33.48 17.14 -28.47
N LYS A 322 -33.16 16.24 -29.40
CA LYS A 322 -32.09 16.39 -30.40
C LYS A 322 -32.24 17.66 -31.26
N SER A 323 -33.45 18.19 -31.46
CA SER A 323 -33.66 19.38 -32.30
C SER A 323 -33.14 20.67 -31.67
N THR A 324 -33.12 20.73 -30.33
CA THR A 324 -32.69 21.91 -29.56
C THR A 324 -31.43 21.64 -28.74
N ARG A 325 -30.92 20.40 -28.73
CA ARG A 325 -29.78 19.97 -27.90
C ARG A 325 -28.54 20.82 -28.05
N ILE A 326 -28.09 21.10 -29.28
CA ILE A 326 -26.87 21.90 -29.49
C ILE A 326 -27.01 23.26 -28.82
N ALA A 327 -28.13 23.97 -29.05
CA ALA A 327 -28.37 25.28 -28.45
C ALA A 327 -28.48 25.22 -26.92
N THR A 328 -29.18 24.21 -26.39
CA THR A 328 -29.41 24.04 -24.95
C THR A 328 -28.11 23.69 -24.21
N LEU A 329 -27.39 22.65 -24.66
CA LEU A 329 -26.17 22.21 -24.00
C LEU A 329 -25.03 23.21 -24.15
N SER A 330 -24.88 23.85 -25.32
CA SER A 330 -23.88 24.92 -25.50
C SER A 330 -24.12 26.10 -24.54
N LYS A 331 -25.38 26.40 -24.21
CA LYS A 331 -25.72 27.44 -23.24
C LYS A 331 -25.24 27.08 -21.82
N TRP A 332 -25.39 25.82 -21.42
CA TRP A 332 -24.96 25.33 -20.11
C TRP A 332 -23.43 25.18 -20.02
N GLN A 333 -22.80 24.67 -21.07
CA GLN A 333 -21.35 24.59 -21.21
C GLN A 333 -20.71 25.98 -21.16
N LYS A 334 -21.31 26.96 -21.86
CA LYS A 334 -20.87 28.35 -21.75
C LYS A 334 -20.99 28.90 -20.33
N ALA A 335 -22.10 28.64 -19.63
CA ALA A 335 -22.26 29.07 -18.25
C ALA A 335 -21.20 28.44 -17.33
N SER A 336 -20.90 27.14 -17.51
CA SER A 336 -19.88 26.41 -16.74
C SER A 336 -18.48 26.97 -17.04
N LEU A 337 -18.16 27.20 -18.31
CA LEU A 337 -16.90 27.82 -18.75
C LEU A 337 -16.71 29.24 -18.20
N ASP A 338 -17.74 30.10 -18.29
CA ASP A 338 -17.68 31.48 -17.80
C ASP A 338 -17.50 31.55 -16.27
N LEU A 339 -17.88 30.49 -15.55
CA LEU A 339 -17.77 30.37 -14.08
C LEU A 339 -16.60 29.49 -13.63
N GLU A 340 -15.78 28.98 -14.56
CA GLU A 340 -14.70 28.02 -14.29
C GLU A 340 -15.18 26.75 -13.53
N VAL A 341 -16.39 26.28 -13.80
CA VAL A 341 -16.96 25.02 -13.26
C VAL A 341 -16.70 23.87 -14.22
N SER A 342 -15.95 22.84 -13.79
CA SER A 342 -15.67 21.68 -14.65
C SER A 342 -16.96 20.90 -14.86
N ASP A 343 -17.08 20.23 -16.01
CA ASP A 343 -18.35 19.63 -16.40
C ASP A 343 -18.18 18.31 -17.16
N MET A 344 -19.16 17.41 -17.01
CA MET A 344 -19.17 16.10 -17.64
C MET A 344 -20.58 15.78 -18.17
N TYR A 345 -20.71 15.66 -19.48
CA TYR A 345 -22.00 15.37 -20.09
C TYR A 345 -22.41 13.91 -19.85
N TRP A 346 -23.71 13.67 -19.82
CA TRP A 346 -24.30 12.34 -19.87
C TRP A 346 -24.84 12.11 -21.29
N GLN A 347 -24.31 11.17 -22.08
CA GLN A 347 -23.15 10.31 -21.80
C GLN A 347 -22.31 10.05 -23.05
N PHE A 348 -21.12 9.48 -22.85
CA PHE A 348 -20.13 9.20 -23.88
C PHE A 348 -20.70 8.22 -24.90
N GLY A 349 -20.63 8.57 -26.18
CA GLY A 349 -21.05 7.73 -27.29
C GLY A 349 -19.94 7.52 -28.32
N THR A 350 -19.79 6.29 -28.81
CA THR A 350 -19.04 6.00 -30.04
C THR A 350 -19.62 4.77 -30.74
N SER A 351 -19.51 4.77 -32.07
CA SER A 351 -19.83 3.64 -32.93
C SER A 351 -18.66 2.68 -33.17
N LYS A 352 -17.48 2.96 -32.59
CA LYS A 352 -16.22 2.26 -32.88
C LYS A 352 -15.93 1.06 -31.98
N PHE A 353 -16.75 0.79 -30.96
CA PHE A 353 -16.58 -0.42 -30.16
C PHE A 353 -16.77 -1.67 -31.02
N SER A 354 -16.26 -2.81 -30.55
CA SER A 354 -16.40 -4.11 -31.23
C SER A 354 -17.86 -4.49 -31.50
N TYR A 355 -18.79 -4.04 -30.64
CA TYR A 355 -20.23 -4.24 -30.76
C TYR A 355 -20.97 -3.06 -31.44
N GLY A 356 -20.25 -2.10 -32.02
CA GLY A 356 -20.81 -0.91 -32.66
C GLY A 356 -21.16 0.21 -31.67
N LYS A 357 -22.32 0.85 -31.86
CA LYS A 357 -22.79 1.91 -30.96
C LYS A 357 -23.09 1.36 -29.56
N ASN A 358 -22.62 2.04 -28.52
CA ASN A 358 -23.18 1.84 -27.18
C ASN A 358 -24.66 2.26 -27.14
N HIS A 359 -25.36 1.90 -26.06
CA HIS A 359 -26.79 2.16 -25.95
C HIS A 359 -27.08 3.67 -25.99
N ASP A 360 -28.07 4.07 -26.80
CA ASP A 360 -28.64 5.42 -26.77
C ASP A 360 -29.85 5.45 -25.84
N ASP A 361 -29.67 6.03 -24.66
CA ASP A 361 -30.72 6.29 -23.67
C ASP A 361 -31.49 7.60 -23.94
N GLY A 362 -31.28 8.20 -25.10
CA GLY A 362 -31.83 9.49 -25.47
C GLY A 362 -30.91 10.65 -25.11
N ASN A 363 -29.92 10.51 -24.23
CA ASN A 363 -28.99 11.59 -23.87
C ASN A 363 -27.61 11.42 -24.51
N THR A 364 -27.25 10.20 -24.91
CA THR A 364 -25.95 9.84 -25.50
C THR A 364 -25.54 10.78 -26.65
N ILE A 365 -24.28 11.25 -26.61
CA ILE A 365 -23.64 12.07 -27.65
C ILE A 365 -22.53 11.24 -28.29
N TYR A 366 -22.74 10.83 -29.54
CA TYR A 366 -21.75 10.06 -30.30
C TYR A 366 -20.67 10.96 -30.87
N LEU A 367 -19.40 10.63 -30.67
CA LEU A 367 -18.26 11.37 -31.22
C LEU A 367 -18.27 11.51 -32.75
N GLU A 368 -19.04 10.66 -33.44
CA GLU A 368 -19.17 10.66 -34.89
C GLU A 368 -20.36 11.50 -35.41
N ASP A 369 -21.27 11.92 -34.53
CA ASP A 369 -22.43 12.73 -34.93
C ASP A 369 -22.02 14.23 -35.03
N ASP A 370 -22.65 14.99 -35.92
CA ASP A 370 -22.35 16.41 -36.15
C ASP A 370 -22.50 17.26 -34.87
N GLU A 371 -23.40 16.86 -33.95
CA GLU A 371 -23.60 17.54 -32.68
C GLU A 371 -22.39 17.48 -31.74
N ALA A 372 -21.50 16.50 -31.90
CA ALA A 372 -20.29 16.38 -31.07
C ALA A 372 -19.25 17.46 -31.38
N GLN A 373 -19.25 18.04 -32.59
CA GLN A 373 -18.31 19.09 -32.96
C GLN A 373 -18.39 20.30 -32.01
N PRO A 374 -19.55 20.97 -31.84
CA PRO A 374 -19.70 22.03 -30.86
C PRO A 374 -19.73 21.51 -29.40
N LEU A 375 -20.39 20.38 -29.14
CA LEU A 375 -20.69 19.95 -27.77
C LEU A 375 -19.56 19.20 -27.07
N VAL A 376 -18.61 18.63 -27.82
CA VAL A 376 -17.49 17.84 -27.26
C VAL A 376 -16.16 18.47 -27.66
N TYR A 377 -15.84 18.51 -28.95
CA TYR A 377 -14.51 18.91 -29.40
C TYR A 377 -14.22 20.39 -29.13
N GLU A 378 -15.12 21.29 -29.53
CA GLU A 378 -14.94 22.74 -29.35
C GLU A 378 -15.02 23.14 -27.87
N HIS A 379 -15.97 22.58 -27.13
CA HIS A 379 -16.09 22.80 -25.69
C HIS A 379 -14.84 22.32 -24.93
N ALA A 380 -14.39 21.09 -25.16
CA ALA A 380 -13.17 20.57 -24.53
C ALA A 380 -11.94 21.40 -24.91
N ALA A 381 -11.83 21.86 -26.17
CA ALA A 381 -10.76 22.76 -26.57
C ALA A 381 -10.80 24.11 -25.83
N ALA A 382 -11.99 24.71 -25.65
CA ALA A 382 -12.17 25.96 -24.92
C ALA A 382 -11.81 25.81 -23.43
N VAL A 383 -12.29 24.74 -22.79
CA VAL A 383 -11.97 24.40 -21.40
C VAL A 383 -10.47 24.13 -21.22
N ASN A 384 -9.85 23.40 -22.16
CA ASN A 384 -8.41 23.14 -22.10
C ASN A 384 -7.58 24.41 -22.29
N ALA A 385 -8.00 25.33 -23.17
CA ALA A 385 -7.34 26.61 -23.38
C ALA A 385 -7.38 27.50 -22.12
N ALA A 386 -8.44 27.44 -21.31
CA ALA A 386 -8.55 28.17 -20.06
C ALA A 386 -7.48 27.76 -19.00
N ASN A 387 -6.85 26.58 -19.14
CA ASN A 387 -5.71 26.18 -18.30
C ASN A 387 -4.35 26.77 -18.74
N GLY A 388 -4.30 27.57 -19.81
CA GLY A 388 -3.06 28.15 -20.37
C GLY A 388 -2.35 27.28 -21.42
N GLY A 389 -3.04 26.32 -22.05
CA GLY A 389 -2.50 25.46 -23.13
C GLY A 389 -2.99 25.83 -24.54
N ALA A 390 -2.19 25.54 -25.57
CA ALA A 390 -2.58 25.74 -26.97
C ALA A 390 -3.72 24.80 -27.39
N ALA A 391 -4.69 25.31 -28.17
CA ALA A 391 -5.84 24.56 -28.67
C ALA A 391 -5.43 23.37 -29.57
N PRO A 392 -6.07 22.20 -29.47
CA PRO A 392 -5.92 21.15 -30.48
C PRO A 392 -6.59 21.60 -31.79
N THR A 393 -5.84 21.64 -32.89
CA THR A 393 -6.38 21.84 -34.24
C THR A 393 -6.61 20.50 -34.93
N LYS A 394 -7.82 20.28 -35.45
CA LYS A 394 -8.17 19.14 -36.33
C LYS A 394 -7.18 19.05 -37.53
N PRO A 395 -6.84 17.85 -38.04
CA PRO A 395 -6.17 17.73 -39.33
C PRO A 395 -7.08 18.32 -40.42
N THR A 396 -6.61 19.37 -41.09
CA THR A 396 -7.30 19.94 -42.26
C THR A 396 -7.22 18.95 -43.41
N THR A 397 -8.31 18.26 -43.73
CA THR A 397 -8.43 17.57 -45.02
C THR A 397 -8.60 18.62 -46.11
N THR A 398 -7.49 18.96 -46.76
CA THR A 398 -7.50 19.73 -48.00
C THR A 398 -8.13 18.85 -49.08
N ALA A 399 -9.41 19.09 -49.38
CA ALA A 399 -10.07 18.50 -50.53
C ALA A 399 -9.42 19.04 -51.80
N THR A 400 -8.61 18.22 -52.48
CA THR A 400 -8.21 18.46 -53.86
C THR A 400 -9.22 17.77 -54.75
N ALA A 401 -9.96 18.56 -55.53
CA ALA A 401 -10.92 18.07 -56.50
C ALA A 401 -10.21 17.35 -57.65
N THR A 402 -10.55 16.09 -57.89
CA THR A 402 -10.37 15.43 -59.18
C THR A 402 -11.62 14.61 -59.53
N SER A 403 -12.04 14.77 -60.78
CA SER A 403 -13.33 14.42 -61.38
C SER A 403 -13.47 12.94 -61.82
N LYS A 404 -14.62 12.32 -61.48
CA LYS A 404 -15.45 11.29 -62.22
C LYS A 404 -14.77 9.96 -62.66
N PRO A 405 -15.50 8.83 -62.93
CA PRO A 405 -16.90 8.77 -63.40
C PRO A 405 -17.83 7.73 -62.75
N SER A 406 -19.10 7.88 -63.15
CA SER A 406 -20.29 7.06 -62.90
C SER A 406 -20.17 5.60 -63.34
N THR A 407 -20.71 4.68 -62.53
CA THR A 407 -21.36 3.45 -63.00
C THR A 407 -22.51 3.05 -62.08
N THR A 408 -23.69 2.90 -62.69
CA THR A 408 -24.96 2.35 -62.21
C THR A 408 -24.91 0.84 -61.95
N LEU A 409 -25.64 0.35 -60.94
CA LEU A 409 -26.30 -0.97 -60.75
C LEU A 409 -26.60 -1.09 -59.23
N SER A 410 -27.64 -1.69 -58.69
CA SER A 410 -28.92 -2.28 -59.11
C SER A 410 -29.57 -2.73 -57.79
N THR A 411 -30.86 -2.47 -57.63
CA THR A 411 -31.67 -2.93 -56.50
C THR A 411 -31.79 -4.47 -56.46
N THR A 412 -31.47 -5.11 -55.33
CA THR A 412 -32.05 -6.41 -54.96
C THR A 412 -32.09 -6.59 -53.44
N SER A 413 -33.32 -6.65 -52.92
CA SER A 413 -33.84 -7.41 -51.76
C SER A 413 -32.94 -7.71 -50.56
N LYS A 414 -33.33 -7.14 -49.40
CA LYS A 414 -33.03 -7.62 -48.04
C LYS A 414 -33.35 -9.11 -47.87
N PRO A 415 -32.49 -9.91 -47.22
CA PRO A 415 -32.91 -11.07 -46.46
C PRO A 415 -33.19 -10.66 -45.01
N THR A 416 -34.40 -10.97 -44.57
CA THR A 416 -34.85 -10.97 -43.18
C THR A 416 -33.95 -11.87 -42.33
N VAL A 417 -33.26 -11.31 -41.34
CA VAL A 417 -32.67 -12.09 -40.25
C VAL A 417 -33.57 -11.92 -39.03
N THR A 418 -34.19 -13.03 -38.68
CA THR A 418 -35.05 -13.26 -37.52
C THR A 418 -34.35 -12.86 -36.22
N GLY A 419 -35.02 -12.01 -35.44
CA GLY A 419 -34.55 -11.56 -34.13
C GLY A 419 -34.43 -12.71 -33.12
N GLY A 420 -33.24 -12.84 -32.53
CA GLY A 420 -33.07 -13.44 -31.21
C GLY A 420 -33.42 -12.42 -30.12
N PRO A 421 -33.69 -12.85 -28.88
CA PRO A 421 -34.23 -11.98 -27.84
C PRO A 421 -33.19 -10.91 -27.47
N THR A 422 -33.53 -9.64 -27.76
CA THR A 422 -32.87 -8.48 -27.19
C THR A 422 -33.15 -8.47 -25.68
N VAL A 423 -32.13 -8.76 -24.88
CA VAL A 423 -32.17 -8.54 -23.43
C VAL A 423 -32.32 -7.02 -23.20
N PRO A 424 -33.31 -6.54 -22.41
CA PRO A 424 -33.45 -5.12 -22.12
C PRO A 424 -32.22 -4.65 -21.33
N ARG A 425 -31.40 -3.77 -21.92
CA ARG A 425 -30.43 -2.98 -21.16
C ARG A 425 -31.17 -1.74 -20.67
N TYR A 426 -31.43 -1.67 -19.37
CA TYR A 426 -32.08 -0.50 -18.77
C TYR A 426 -31.10 0.68 -18.80
N GLY A 427 -31.56 1.82 -19.33
CA GLY A 427 -30.86 3.10 -19.25
C GLY A 427 -31.07 3.72 -17.86
N GLN A 428 -30.03 4.37 -17.34
CA GLN A 428 -30.10 5.07 -16.07
C GLN A 428 -30.75 6.43 -16.26
N CYS A 429 -32.05 6.46 -16.06
CA CYS A 429 -32.87 7.60 -15.69
C CYS A 429 -34.23 6.97 -15.41
N GLY A 430 -34.77 7.09 -14.18
CA GLY A 430 -36.08 6.56 -13.76
C GLY A 430 -37.27 7.15 -14.54
N GLY A 431 -37.29 6.96 -15.85
CA GLY A 431 -38.27 7.45 -16.81
C GLY A 431 -39.44 6.49 -16.92
N ALA A 432 -40.13 6.23 -15.81
CA ALA A 432 -41.56 6.00 -15.79
C ALA A 432 -42.07 6.12 -14.35
N SER A 433 -42.84 7.18 -14.10
CA SER A 433 -43.76 7.33 -12.96
C SER A 433 -43.16 7.53 -11.55
N TRP A 434 -42.68 8.74 -11.27
CA TRP A 434 -42.91 9.35 -9.95
C TRP A 434 -44.00 10.42 -10.08
N THR A 435 -45.21 10.07 -9.66
CA THR A 435 -46.27 11.03 -9.31
C THR A 435 -46.51 10.89 -7.82
N GLY A 436 -46.49 12.00 -7.07
CA GLY A 436 -46.58 12.06 -5.61
C GLY A 436 -47.75 11.31 -4.95
N PRO A 437 -47.84 11.33 -3.61
CA PRO A 437 -48.33 10.21 -2.82
C PRO A 437 -49.86 10.11 -2.80
N THR A 438 -50.40 8.92 -3.11
CA THR A 438 -51.75 8.51 -2.69
C THR A 438 -51.81 7.02 -2.31
N LYS A 439 -52.08 6.80 -1.01
CA LYS A 439 -52.70 5.66 -0.29
C LYS A 439 -52.86 4.27 -0.97
N THR A 440 -52.39 3.26 -0.23
CA THR A 440 -52.75 1.80 -0.12
C THR A 440 -54.22 1.40 -0.39
N PRO A 441 -54.60 0.09 -0.50
CA PRO A 441 -53.81 -1.18 -0.57
C PRO A 441 -54.33 -2.21 -1.63
N ALA A 442 -53.65 -3.35 -1.80
CA ALA A 442 -54.18 -4.71 -1.51
C ALA A 442 -53.48 -5.84 -2.30
N MET A 443 -53.43 -6.98 -1.61
CA MET A 443 -52.66 -8.19 -1.83
C MET A 443 -53.50 -9.27 -2.56
N SER A 444 -52.92 -10.08 -3.44
CA SER A 444 -53.36 -11.47 -3.62
C SER A 444 -52.29 -12.37 -4.26
N THR A 445 -51.96 -13.39 -3.48
CA THR A 445 -51.33 -14.69 -3.77
C THR A 445 -51.57 -15.32 -5.14
N ILE A 446 -50.64 -16.17 -5.61
CA ILE A 446 -50.87 -17.59 -5.93
C ILE A 446 -49.51 -18.33 -6.11
N ARG A 447 -49.47 -19.56 -5.56
CA ARG A 447 -48.44 -20.62 -5.65
C ARG A 447 -48.37 -21.16 -7.10
N GLU A 448 -47.40 -21.94 -7.57
CA GLU A 448 -47.12 -23.32 -7.16
C GLU A 448 -46.10 -23.96 -8.14
N ASN A 449 -45.16 -24.73 -7.58
CA ASN A 449 -44.51 -25.97 -8.03
C ASN A 449 -44.15 -26.22 -9.52
N ALA A 450 -42.91 -26.68 -9.76
CA ALA A 450 -42.65 -28.05 -10.23
C ALA A 450 -41.14 -28.41 -10.18
N GLU A 451 -40.90 -29.63 -9.70
CA GLU A 451 -39.70 -30.49 -9.74
C GLU A 451 -39.35 -30.83 -11.23
N ASP A 452 -38.29 -31.51 -11.66
CA ASP A 452 -37.31 -32.40 -11.04
C ASP A 452 -36.17 -32.69 -12.06
N SER A 453 -34.95 -32.85 -11.54
CA SER A 453 -33.98 -33.92 -11.88
C SER A 453 -33.08 -33.96 -13.16
N PRO A 454 -31.91 -34.67 -13.06
CA PRO A 454 -30.65 -34.34 -13.73
C PRO A 454 -30.18 -35.39 -14.77
N VAL A 455 -29.18 -35.04 -15.59
CA VAL A 455 -28.43 -36.02 -16.41
C VAL A 455 -26.92 -35.77 -16.32
N ASN A 456 -26.24 -36.85 -15.96
CA ASN A 456 -24.80 -37.05 -15.92
C ASN A 456 -24.39 -37.81 -17.20
N THR A 457 -23.21 -37.53 -17.77
CA THR A 457 -22.29 -38.53 -18.38
C THR A 457 -21.08 -37.81 -19.00
N GLY A 458 -19.88 -38.32 -18.70
CA GLY A 458 -18.60 -37.84 -19.24
C GLY A 458 -18.12 -38.57 -20.50
N GLY A 459 -16.96 -38.15 -21.02
CA GLY A 459 -16.17 -38.88 -22.01
C GLY A 459 -15.28 -38.02 -22.93
N ASP A 460 -13.99 -37.92 -22.58
CA ASP A 460 -12.75 -37.96 -23.38
C ASP A 460 -12.49 -37.11 -24.66
N ALA A 461 -11.52 -36.20 -24.52
CA ALA A 461 -10.17 -36.17 -25.14
C ALA A 461 -9.91 -35.73 -26.61
N ARG A 462 -9.09 -34.65 -26.73
CA ARG A 462 -7.88 -34.40 -27.57
C ARG A 462 -7.90 -33.17 -28.51
N GLY A 463 -6.84 -32.35 -28.39
CA GLY A 463 -6.33 -31.33 -29.34
C GLY A 463 -6.73 -29.91 -28.96
N ASN A 464 -5.88 -28.88 -28.89
CA ASN A 464 -4.49 -28.70 -29.30
C ASN A 464 -3.97 -27.45 -28.55
N SER A 465 -2.91 -27.57 -27.74
CA SER A 465 -2.31 -26.45 -27.01
C SER A 465 -1.15 -25.86 -27.80
N SER A 466 -1.24 -24.58 -28.16
CA SER A 466 -0.09 -23.74 -28.52
C SER A 466 -0.09 -22.50 -27.64
N ASP A 467 0.29 -22.69 -26.37
CA ASP A 467 0.77 -21.64 -25.50
C ASP A 467 2.18 -21.25 -25.94
N THR A 468 2.39 -19.98 -26.29
CA THR A 468 3.74 -19.40 -26.32
C THR A 468 3.96 -18.69 -25.01
N SER A 469 4.75 -19.37 -24.18
CA SER A 469 5.21 -19.00 -22.87
C SER A 469 6.19 -17.82 -22.91
N SER A 470 5.78 -16.71 -22.29
CA SER A 470 6.67 -15.75 -21.65
C SER A 470 5.90 -15.10 -20.50
N ASP A 471 5.86 -15.78 -19.34
CA ASP A 471 5.70 -15.19 -17.98
C ASP A 471 5.47 -16.26 -16.89
N ASN A 472 6.14 -17.42 -16.97
CA ASN A 472 6.18 -18.36 -15.85
C ASN A 472 7.22 -17.93 -14.81
N ILE A 473 6.96 -16.82 -14.11
CA ILE A 473 7.48 -16.64 -12.76
C ILE A 473 6.52 -17.41 -11.86
N LEU A 474 6.92 -18.57 -11.36
CA LEU A 474 6.19 -19.29 -10.32
C LEU A 474 6.25 -18.46 -9.02
N LEU A 475 5.36 -17.47 -8.92
CA LEU A 475 5.03 -16.74 -7.70
C LEU A 475 4.21 -17.72 -6.84
N VAL A 476 4.86 -18.33 -5.86
CA VAL A 476 4.25 -19.39 -5.04
C VAL A 476 3.55 -18.80 -3.81
N LEU A 477 3.94 -17.60 -3.39
CA LEU A 477 3.40 -16.93 -2.19
C LEU A 477 2.34 -15.88 -2.55
N GLN A 478 1.24 -15.85 -1.77
CA GLN A 478 0.12 -14.93 -2.01
C GLN A 478 0.51 -13.48 -1.67
N ARG A 479 0.36 -12.56 -2.64
CA ARG A 479 0.59 -11.11 -2.45
C ARG A 479 -0.43 -10.53 -1.46
N SER A 480 -0.02 -10.29 -0.22
CA SER A 480 -0.88 -9.84 0.87
C SER A 480 -0.41 -8.54 1.56
N PHE A 481 0.84 -8.14 1.36
CA PHE A 481 1.46 -6.96 1.97
C PHE A 481 1.39 -5.73 1.06
N ASN A 482 1.12 -4.56 1.65
CA ASN A 482 1.11 -3.27 0.98
C ASN A 482 2.42 -2.52 1.31
N GLN A 483 2.62 -1.33 0.74
CA GLN A 483 3.84 -0.55 0.97
C GLN A 483 4.08 -0.22 2.46
N PHE A 484 3.03 0.03 3.23
CA PHE A 484 3.14 0.25 4.68
C PHE A 484 3.62 -0.98 5.42
N HIS A 485 3.05 -2.16 5.15
CA HIS A 485 3.51 -3.43 5.74
C HIS A 485 4.97 -3.70 5.38
N ASN A 486 5.38 -3.37 4.16
CA ASN A 486 6.77 -3.56 3.75
C ASN A 486 7.72 -2.59 4.47
N PHE A 487 7.38 -1.30 4.54
CA PHE A 487 8.11 -0.32 5.36
C PHE A 487 8.16 -0.74 6.83
N ALA A 488 7.02 -1.11 7.41
CA ALA A 488 6.88 -1.54 8.80
C ALA A 488 7.72 -2.79 9.10
N THR A 489 7.85 -3.72 8.15
CA THR A 489 8.70 -4.91 8.30
C THR A 489 10.15 -4.51 8.56
N THR A 490 10.73 -3.64 7.71
CA THR A 490 12.12 -3.20 7.92
C THR A 490 12.27 -2.24 9.08
N PHE A 491 11.32 -1.32 9.27
CA PHE A 491 11.34 -0.37 10.38
C PHE A 491 11.30 -1.10 11.74
N ALA A 492 10.42 -2.09 11.88
CA ALA A 492 10.33 -2.90 13.09
C ALA A 492 11.48 -3.90 13.21
N ALA A 493 12.03 -4.42 12.11
CA ALA A 493 13.22 -5.29 12.14
C ALA A 493 14.49 -4.53 12.61
N LEU A 494 14.66 -3.28 12.16
CA LEU A 494 15.78 -2.44 12.60
C LEU A 494 15.65 -2.05 14.08
N TYR A 495 14.44 -1.79 14.55
CA TYR A 495 14.12 -1.41 15.93
C TYR A 495 15.16 -0.49 16.57
N PHE A 496 15.36 0.68 15.96
CA PHE A 496 16.51 1.55 16.21
C PHE A 496 16.72 1.90 17.69
N ILE A 497 15.65 2.15 18.45
CA ILE A 497 15.77 2.53 19.87
C ILE A 497 16.26 1.36 20.73
N GLY A 498 15.76 0.15 20.47
CA GLY A 498 16.26 -1.05 21.12
C GLY A 498 17.71 -1.34 20.74
N GLY A 499 18.04 -1.21 19.45
CA GLY A 499 19.40 -1.35 18.95
C GLY A 499 20.37 -0.39 19.64
N VAL A 500 20.02 0.90 19.73
CA VAL A 500 20.83 1.90 20.43
C VAL A 500 21.01 1.50 21.89
N ARG A 501 19.94 1.16 22.63
CA ARG A 501 20.07 0.76 24.05
C ARG A 501 20.92 -0.48 24.27
N VAL A 502 20.72 -1.52 23.46
CA VAL A 502 21.49 -2.78 23.58
C VAL A 502 22.97 -2.55 23.32
N THR A 503 23.31 -1.67 22.39
CA THR A 503 24.70 -1.41 21.99
C THR A 503 25.34 -0.21 22.67
N PHE A 504 24.58 0.59 23.43
CA PHE A 504 25.05 1.85 24.02
C PHE A 504 26.24 1.64 24.94
N SER A 505 26.17 0.69 25.88
CA SER A 505 27.27 0.39 26.81
C SER A 505 28.53 -0.03 26.06
N THR A 506 28.38 -0.79 24.97
CA THR A 506 29.49 -1.17 24.09
C THR A 506 30.08 0.03 23.35
N GLY A 507 29.23 0.95 22.88
CA GLY A 507 29.65 2.20 22.24
C GLY A 507 30.40 3.13 23.19
N ILE A 508 29.93 3.26 24.43
CA ILE A 508 30.61 4.05 25.47
C ILE A 508 31.93 3.39 25.88
N ALA A 509 31.98 2.06 26.00
CA ALA A 509 33.23 1.34 26.26
C ALA A 509 34.27 1.59 25.16
N ALA A 510 33.81 1.66 23.91
CA ALA A 510 34.61 1.84 22.70
C ALA A 510 34.79 3.32 22.29
N GLY A 511 35.36 4.14 23.18
CA GLY A 511 35.76 5.53 22.84
C GLY A 511 35.01 6.62 23.59
N GLY A 512 33.97 6.27 24.35
CA GLY A 512 33.16 7.21 25.14
C GLY A 512 32.16 8.00 24.31
N ASN A 513 31.59 9.02 24.94
CA ASN A 513 30.50 9.82 24.38
C ASN A 513 30.90 10.47 23.05
N LEU A 514 32.09 11.08 22.99
CA LEU A 514 32.58 11.80 21.80
C LEU A 514 32.69 10.87 20.59
N ALA A 515 33.29 9.69 20.76
CA ALA A 515 33.40 8.72 19.68
C ALA A 515 32.04 8.20 19.24
N TYR A 516 31.12 7.98 20.18
CA TYR A 516 29.84 7.36 19.88
C TYR A 516 28.95 8.22 18.97
N TRP A 517 28.70 9.49 19.29
CA TRP A 517 27.81 10.33 18.46
C TRP A 517 28.43 10.71 17.11
N THR A 518 29.75 10.96 17.07
CA THR A 518 30.45 11.31 15.82
C THR A 518 30.47 10.13 14.86
N SER A 519 30.82 8.94 15.35
CA SER A 519 30.77 7.71 14.56
C SER A 519 29.35 7.39 14.12
N TYR A 520 28.32 7.69 14.93
CA TYR A 520 26.93 7.46 14.55
C TYR A 520 26.51 8.29 13.34
N ILE A 521 26.88 9.58 13.26
CA ILE A 521 26.61 10.42 12.08
C ILE A 521 27.27 9.83 10.83
N VAL A 522 28.54 9.43 10.96
CA VAL A 522 29.30 8.82 9.88
C VAL A 522 28.62 7.53 9.39
N THR A 523 28.21 6.68 10.33
CA THR A 523 27.44 5.46 10.05
C THR A 523 26.13 5.76 9.33
N CYS A 524 25.38 6.80 9.74
CA CYS A 524 24.15 7.19 9.04
C CYS A 524 24.42 7.52 7.58
N VAL A 525 25.36 8.42 7.30
CA VAL A 525 25.65 8.86 5.92
C VAL A 525 26.01 7.67 5.03
N PHE A 526 26.97 6.84 5.47
CA PHE A 526 27.45 5.73 4.64
C PHE A 526 26.47 4.57 4.53
N THR A 527 25.69 4.30 5.58
CA THR A 527 24.64 3.29 5.53
C THR A 527 23.45 3.75 4.68
N PHE A 528 23.09 5.04 4.66
CA PHE A 528 22.06 5.56 3.75
C PHE A 528 22.47 5.41 2.28
N ILE A 529 23.76 5.65 1.98
CA ILE A 529 24.32 5.43 0.64
C ILE A 529 24.26 3.93 0.29
N THR A 530 24.64 3.05 1.22
CA THR A 530 24.55 1.60 1.02
C THR A 530 23.10 1.16 0.78
N ALA A 531 22.16 1.62 1.59
CA ALA A 531 20.74 1.33 1.44
C ALA A 531 20.19 1.83 0.10
N ALA A 532 20.65 2.98 -0.40
CA ALA A 532 20.28 3.48 -1.72
C ALA A 532 20.75 2.54 -2.85
N VAL A 533 21.98 2.03 -2.77
CA VAL A 533 22.53 1.06 -3.74
C VAL A 533 21.76 -0.24 -3.71
N ILE A 534 21.50 -0.78 -2.51
CA ILE A 534 20.74 -2.02 -2.34
C ILE A 534 19.28 -1.84 -2.77
N ALA A 535 18.66 -0.68 -2.52
CA ALA A 535 17.31 -0.36 -2.99
C ALA A 535 17.24 -0.32 -4.53
N GLU A 536 18.21 0.30 -5.21
CA GLU A 536 18.28 0.29 -6.68
C GLU A 536 18.33 -1.15 -7.21
N ILE A 537 19.16 -2.00 -6.60
CA ILE A 537 19.30 -3.42 -6.97
C ILE A 537 18.01 -4.21 -6.70
N CYS A 538 17.42 -4.05 -5.50
CA CYS A 538 16.16 -4.67 -5.13
C CYS A 538 15.03 -4.31 -6.11
N SER A 539 15.00 -3.07 -6.60
CA SER A 539 13.98 -2.61 -7.54
C SER A 539 14.04 -3.29 -8.91
N SER A 540 15.21 -3.82 -9.28
CA SER A 540 15.39 -4.57 -10.52
C SER A 540 15.00 -6.05 -10.39
N LEU A 541 15.07 -6.61 -9.17
CA LEU A 541 14.89 -8.04 -8.89
C LEU A 541 14.10 -8.26 -7.59
N PRO A 542 12.79 -7.94 -7.55
CA PRO A 542 12.00 -7.99 -6.33
C PRO A 542 11.41 -9.38 -6.06
N LEU A 543 12.27 -10.34 -5.72
CA LEU A 543 11.87 -11.71 -5.36
C LEU A 543 12.01 -11.92 -3.83
N ALA A 544 11.24 -12.83 -3.23
CA ALA A 544 11.43 -13.14 -1.80
C ALA A 544 12.80 -13.81 -1.57
N GLY A 545 13.45 -13.45 -0.47
CA GLY A 545 14.80 -13.92 -0.14
C GLY A 545 15.91 -13.45 -1.10
N SER A 546 15.69 -12.39 -1.87
CA SER A 546 16.46 -12.10 -3.10
C SER A 546 17.89 -11.59 -2.94
N ILE A 547 18.44 -11.42 -1.74
CA ILE A 547 19.81 -10.89 -1.59
C ILE A 547 20.89 -11.76 -2.27
N TYR A 548 20.73 -13.08 -2.27
CA TYR A 548 21.65 -13.97 -2.98
C TYR A 548 21.41 -13.98 -4.49
N LEU A 549 20.17 -13.72 -4.94
CA LEU A 549 19.86 -13.53 -6.35
C LEU A 549 20.45 -12.21 -6.86
N TRP A 550 20.43 -11.15 -6.03
CA TRP A 550 21.10 -9.89 -6.33
C TRP A 550 22.60 -10.08 -6.48
N ALA A 551 23.22 -10.89 -5.61
CA ALA A 551 24.62 -11.24 -5.72
C ALA A 551 24.92 -12.09 -6.97
N ALA A 552 24.03 -13.02 -7.31
CA ALA A 552 24.17 -13.86 -8.48
C ALA A 552 24.10 -13.06 -9.79
N GLU A 553 23.09 -12.20 -9.93
CA GLU A 553 22.95 -11.33 -11.09
C GLU A 553 24.08 -10.29 -11.14
N ALA A 554 24.51 -9.74 -9.99
CA ALA A 554 25.63 -8.81 -9.96
C ALA A 554 26.96 -9.47 -10.37
N GLY A 555 27.13 -10.77 -10.07
CA GLY A 555 28.31 -11.57 -10.45
C GLY A 555 28.37 -11.95 -11.94
N GLY A 556 27.28 -11.73 -12.68
CA GLY A 556 27.20 -12.03 -14.11
C GLY A 556 27.40 -13.53 -14.44
N PRO A 557 27.67 -13.87 -15.71
CA PRO A 557 27.67 -15.26 -16.15
C PRO A 557 28.80 -16.12 -15.61
N HIS A 558 29.93 -15.52 -15.23
CA HIS A 558 31.10 -16.28 -14.80
C HIS A 558 31.11 -16.53 -13.28
N PHE A 559 30.82 -15.50 -12.48
CA PHE A 559 30.90 -15.58 -11.02
C PHE A 559 29.53 -15.59 -10.32
N GLY A 560 28.43 -15.37 -11.05
CA GLY A 560 27.09 -15.24 -10.48
C GLY A 560 26.68 -16.45 -9.65
N ARG A 561 26.92 -17.66 -10.13
CA ARG A 561 26.64 -18.87 -9.35
C ARG A 561 27.44 -18.91 -8.04
N LEU A 562 28.74 -18.64 -8.07
CA LEU A 562 29.59 -18.66 -6.87
C LEU A 562 29.11 -17.61 -5.86
N PHE A 563 28.89 -16.37 -6.30
CA PHE A 563 28.46 -15.29 -5.43
C PHE A 563 27.06 -15.54 -4.85
N GLY A 564 26.15 -16.13 -5.63
CA GLY A 564 24.85 -16.57 -5.13
C GLY A 564 24.96 -17.56 -3.97
N PHE A 565 25.79 -18.61 -4.10
CA PHE A 565 25.97 -19.59 -3.01
C PHE A 565 26.60 -18.96 -1.76
N VAL A 566 27.64 -18.14 -1.94
CA VAL A 566 28.32 -17.45 -0.84
C VAL A 566 27.36 -16.53 -0.09
N VAL A 567 26.63 -15.67 -0.80
CA VAL A 567 25.69 -14.74 -0.18
C VAL A 567 24.46 -15.46 0.41
N ALA A 568 24.02 -16.57 -0.19
CA ALA A 568 22.93 -17.37 0.38
C ALA A 568 23.28 -17.90 1.78
N TRP A 569 24.48 -18.46 1.96
CA TRP A 569 24.94 -18.92 3.27
C TRP A 569 25.21 -17.76 4.23
N TRP A 570 25.88 -16.71 3.78
CA TRP A 570 26.13 -15.53 4.61
C TRP A 570 24.83 -14.93 5.14
N SER A 571 23.86 -14.67 4.27
CA SER A 571 22.59 -14.08 4.67
C SER A 571 21.76 -15.03 5.55
N THR A 572 21.74 -16.33 5.24
CA THR A 572 21.03 -17.32 6.07
C THR A 572 21.62 -17.37 7.49
N THR A 573 22.95 -17.37 7.63
CA THR A 573 23.59 -17.29 8.94
C THR A 573 23.29 -15.97 9.64
N ALA A 574 23.37 -14.83 8.95
CA ALA A 574 23.09 -13.54 9.55
C ALA A 574 21.68 -13.47 10.15
N TRP A 575 20.66 -13.80 9.37
CA TRP A 575 19.26 -13.70 9.77
C TRP A 575 18.83 -14.70 10.85
N THR A 576 19.37 -15.93 10.83
CA THR A 576 19.14 -16.90 11.91
C THR A 576 19.82 -16.46 13.21
N THR A 577 21.01 -15.85 13.11
CA THR A 577 21.74 -15.30 14.25
C THR A 577 21.06 -14.08 14.84
N PHE A 578 20.45 -13.20 14.01
CA PHE A 578 19.63 -12.09 14.49
C PHE A 578 18.44 -12.55 15.34
N CYS A 579 17.79 -13.65 14.96
CA CYS A 579 16.69 -14.22 15.74
C CYS A 579 17.16 -14.64 17.14
N ALA A 580 18.32 -15.30 17.23
CA ALA A 580 18.91 -15.70 18.50
C ALA A 580 19.34 -14.49 19.36
N SER A 581 20.03 -13.51 18.77
CA SER A 581 20.52 -12.33 19.48
C SER A 581 19.39 -11.46 20.03
N ASN A 582 18.33 -11.24 19.25
CA ASN A 582 17.22 -10.39 19.65
C ASN A 582 16.41 -11.02 20.79
N THR A 583 16.20 -12.34 20.73
CA THR A 583 15.49 -13.06 21.80
C THR A 583 16.28 -13.01 23.10
N GLN A 584 17.60 -13.27 23.02
CA GLN A 584 18.44 -13.19 24.21
C GLN A 584 18.48 -11.78 24.79
N ALA A 585 18.52 -10.74 23.95
CA ALA A 585 18.44 -9.37 24.44
C ALA A 585 17.16 -9.14 25.26
N ALA A 586 16.00 -9.64 24.81
CA ALA A 586 14.75 -9.55 25.57
C ALA A 586 14.86 -10.23 26.95
N VAL A 587 15.48 -11.41 27.00
CA VAL A 587 15.71 -12.14 28.26
C VAL A 587 16.71 -11.40 29.17
N ASN A 588 17.72 -10.72 28.61
CA ASN A 588 18.65 -9.92 29.40
C ASN A 588 17.93 -8.76 30.11
N TYR A 589 16.98 -8.10 29.44
CA TYR A 589 16.14 -7.07 30.07
C TYR A 589 15.28 -7.67 31.19
N MET A 590 14.75 -8.88 31.01
CA MET A 590 13.96 -9.58 32.03
C MET A 590 14.81 -10.00 33.24
N LEU A 591 15.99 -10.57 33.02
CA LEU A 591 16.86 -11.05 34.10
C LEU A 591 17.61 -9.93 34.84
N SER A 592 17.75 -8.75 34.24
CA SER A 592 18.38 -7.61 34.92
C SER A 592 17.53 -7.07 36.07
N GLU A 593 16.24 -7.40 36.13
CA GLU A 593 15.36 -7.09 37.27
C GLU A 593 15.82 -7.75 38.57
N ILE A 594 16.49 -8.90 38.50
CA ILE A 594 17.05 -9.60 39.66
C ILE A 594 18.04 -8.69 40.41
N VAL A 595 18.81 -7.90 39.66
CA VAL A 595 19.81 -6.96 40.20
C VAL A 595 19.12 -5.72 40.78
N VAL A 596 18.09 -5.19 40.11
CA VAL A 596 17.35 -4.01 40.57
C VAL A 596 16.61 -4.29 41.89
N PHE A 597 15.92 -5.43 41.99
CA PHE A 597 15.19 -5.81 43.21
C PHE A 597 16.05 -6.53 44.25
N ASN A 598 17.36 -6.70 44.00
CA ASN A 598 18.31 -7.36 44.87
C ASN A 598 17.80 -8.71 45.43
N THR A 599 17.22 -9.53 44.55
CA THR A 599 16.66 -10.83 44.92
C THR A 599 17.75 -11.87 45.15
N ASP A 600 17.55 -12.80 46.08
CA ASP A 600 18.49 -13.89 46.41
C ASP A 600 18.49 -14.97 45.31
N PHE A 601 18.98 -14.61 44.13
CA PHE A 601 19.17 -15.48 42.98
C PHE A 601 20.54 -15.20 42.37
N PRO A 602 21.29 -16.23 41.92
CA PRO A 602 22.60 -16.02 41.29
C PRO A 602 22.44 -15.11 40.06
N SER A 603 22.98 -13.88 40.11
CA SER A 603 22.89 -12.89 39.03
C SER A 603 24.19 -12.72 38.23
N ASP A 604 25.21 -13.51 38.57
CA ASP A 604 26.52 -13.44 37.94
C ASP A 604 26.50 -14.11 36.54
N SER A 605 26.69 -13.29 35.51
CA SER A 605 26.83 -13.72 34.12
C SER A 605 28.00 -14.68 33.86
N SER A 606 29.00 -14.72 34.76
CA SER A 606 30.11 -15.66 34.70
C SER A 606 29.70 -17.08 35.14
N SER A 607 28.62 -17.20 35.91
CA SER A 607 28.13 -18.49 36.42
C SER A 607 27.44 -19.30 35.33
N VAL A 608 27.85 -20.56 35.15
CA VAL A 608 27.18 -21.49 34.22
C VAL A 608 25.72 -21.71 34.62
N LYS A 609 25.39 -21.69 35.92
CA LYS A 609 24.01 -21.87 36.40
C LYS A 609 23.09 -20.73 35.95
N PHE A 610 23.57 -19.49 36.04
CA PHE A 610 22.81 -18.33 35.58
C PHE A 610 22.65 -18.34 34.06
N ARG A 611 23.74 -18.65 33.33
CA ARG A 611 23.70 -18.81 31.87
C ARG A 611 22.75 -19.91 31.40
N ALA A 612 22.60 -20.99 32.16
CA ALA A 612 21.61 -22.03 31.87
C ALA A 612 20.17 -21.52 32.00
N VAL A 613 19.87 -20.69 33.02
CA VAL A 613 18.54 -20.07 33.20
C VAL A 613 18.25 -19.10 32.06
N GLN A 614 19.23 -18.25 31.73
CA GLN A 614 19.16 -17.34 30.59
C GLN A 614 18.91 -18.08 29.27
N TRP A 615 19.59 -19.20 29.06
CA TRP A 615 19.38 -20.06 27.90
C TRP A 615 17.95 -20.64 27.86
N ILE A 616 17.48 -21.26 28.95
CA ILE A 616 16.12 -21.85 29.01
C ILE A 616 15.05 -20.80 28.70
N LEU A 617 15.15 -19.60 29.30
CA LEU A 617 14.19 -18.53 29.05
C LEU A 617 14.27 -18.02 27.62
N THR A 618 15.48 -17.98 27.04
CA THR A 618 15.68 -17.61 25.63
C THR A 618 15.02 -18.63 24.71
N GLU A 619 15.16 -19.93 24.98
CA GLU A 619 14.48 -20.99 24.21
C GLU A 619 12.96 -20.88 24.29
N ILE A 620 12.40 -20.61 25.48
CA ILE A 620 10.96 -20.44 25.66
C ILE A 620 10.46 -19.23 24.86
N MET A 621 11.12 -18.07 24.97
CA MET A 621 10.71 -16.88 24.24
C MET A 621 10.87 -17.03 22.72
N LEU A 622 11.93 -17.72 22.27
CA LEU A 622 12.16 -18.03 20.85
C LEU A 622 11.07 -18.96 20.33
N ALA A 623 10.74 -20.02 21.07
CA ALA A 623 9.67 -20.94 20.71
C ALA A 623 8.32 -20.21 20.59
N LEU A 624 8.00 -19.31 21.53
CA LEU A 624 6.79 -18.50 21.45
C LEU A 624 6.78 -17.58 20.22
N ALA A 625 7.91 -16.94 19.89
CA ALA A 625 8.05 -16.13 18.67
C ALA A 625 7.91 -16.97 17.38
N CYS A 626 8.41 -18.21 17.39
CA CYS A 626 8.28 -19.13 16.26
C CYS A 626 6.84 -19.65 16.10
N ILE A 627 6.17 -20.03 17.20
CA ILE A 627 4.74 -20.42 17.20
C ILE A 627 3.88 -19.30 16.61
N TRP A 628 4.20 -18.06 16.97
CA TRP A 628 3.54 -16.88 16.43
C TRP A 628 3.67 -16.77 14.89
N ASN A 629 4.81 -17.20 14.35
CA ASN A 629 5.05 -17.26 12.90
C ASN A 629 4.42 -18.46 12.18
N LEU A 630 3.88 -19.42 12.93
CA LEU A 630 3.10 -20.55 12.40
C LEU A 630 1.59 -20.26 12.35
N LEU A 631 1.15 -19.13 12.92
CA LEU A 631 -0.25 -18.71 12.90
C LEU A 631 -0.71 -18.34 11.47
N PRO A 632 -2.02 -18.48 11.17
CA PRO A 632 -2.56 -18.15 9.84
C PRO A 632 -2.28 -16.70 9.41
N PRO A 633 -2.04 -16.43 8.10
CA PRO A 633 -1.59 -15.12 7.61
C PRO A 633 -2.49 -13.94 7.95
N ARG A 634 -3.79 -14.18 8.21
CA ARG A 634 -4.77 -13.14 8.63
C ARG A 634 -4.34 -12.35 9.87
N TYR A 635 -3.53 -12.93 10.74
CA TYR A 635 -3.08 -12.26 11.96
C TYR A 635 -1.84 -11.39 11.73
N PHE A 636 -1.04 -11.61 10.68
CA PHE A 636 0.20 -10.86 10.44
C PHE A 636 0.00 -9.34 10.32
N LYS A 637 -1.14 -8.89 9.78
CA LYS A 637 -1.46 -7.45 9.71
C LYS A 637 -1.50 -6.80 11.10
N TRP A 638 -2.09 -7.47 12.08
CA TRP A 638 -2.12 -7.00 13.47
C TRP A 638 -0.75 -7.07 14.13
N ILE A 639 0.07 -8.06 13.74
CA ILE A 639 1.40 -8.29 14.29
C ILE A 639 2.36 -7.15 13.88
N PHE A 640 2.38 -6.79 12.59
CA PHE A 640 3.18 -5.67 12.12
C PHE A 640 2.71 -4.33 12.70
N ALA A 641 1.39 -4.13 12.80
CA ALA A 641 0.81 -2.94 13.41
C ALA A 641 1.16 -2.83 14.90
N LEU A 642 1.00 -3.91 15.67
CA LEU A 642 1.28 -3.95 17.10
C LEU A 642 2.77 -3.76 17.38
N SER A 643 3.64 -4.45 16.63
CA SER A 643 5.09 -4.30 16.75
C SER A 643 5.51 -2.86 16.46
N SER A 644 5.10 -2.29 15.34
CA SER A 644 5.44 -0.90 14.99
C SER A 644 4.89 0.10 16.01
N SER A 645 3.67 -0.14 16.53
CA SER A 645 3.07 0.70 17.57
C SER A 645 3.86 0.65 18.87
N ILE A 646 4.37 -0.53 19.27
CA ILE A 646 5.21 -0.70 20.45
C ILE A 646 6.57 0.01 20.25
N VAL A 647 7.17 -0.08 19.06
CA VAL A 647 8.41 0.65 18.75
C VAL A 647 8.20 2.16 18.87
N VAL A 648 7.07 2.68 18.35
CA VAL A 648 6.73 4.11 18.47
C VAL A 648 6.43 4.49 19.91
N LEU A 649 5.71 3.66 20.66
CA LEU A 649 5.45 3.88 22.08
C LEU A 649 6.75 3.97 22.87
N ASP A 650 7.65 3.00 22.68
CA ASP A 650 8.96 2.95 23.30
C ASP A 650 9.80 4.20 22.98
N PHE A 651 9.78 4.63 21.72
CA PHE A 651 10.42 5.88 21.31
C PHE A 651 9.83 7.10 22.02
N LEU A 652 8.50 7.24 22.08
CA LEU A 652 7.84 8.37 22.74
C LEU A 652 8.07 8.38 24.25
N LEU A 653 8.06 7.22 24.90
CA LEU A 653 8.35 7.10 26.33
C LEU A 653 9.80 7.53 26.63
N ASN A 654 10.76 7.15 25.80
CA ASN A 654 12.13 7.64 25.97
C ASN A 654 12.25 9.13 25.63
N LEU A 655 11.62 9.62 24.56
CA LEU A 655 11.74 11.02 24.15
C LEU A 655 11.10 12.00 25.15
N ILE A 656 10.05 11.58 25.86
CA ILE A 656 9.27 12.45 26.74
C ILE A 656 9.52 12.11 28.21
N TRP A 657 9.27 10.86 28.60
CA TRP A 657 9.23 10.49 30.01
C TRP A 657 10.62 10.41 30.63
N LEU A 658 11.59 9.82 29.93
CA LEU A 658 12.98 9.71 30.41
C LEU A 658 13.62 11.07 30.72
N PRO A 659 13.61 12.08 29.83
CA PRO A 659 14.23 13.37 30.14
C PRO A 659 13.47 14.14 31.23
N ILE A 660 12.14 14.05 31.30
CA ILE A 660 11.37 14.63 32.41
C ILE A 660 11.80 14.00 33.74
N ALA A 661 11.89 12.67 33.80
CA ALA A 661 12.32 11.97 35.00
C ALA A 661 13.77 12.30 35.38
N THR A 662 14.67 12.32 34.39
CA THR A 662 16.08 12.68 34.56
C THR A 662 16.22 14.09 35.16
N SER A 663 15.46 15.06 34.66
CA SER A 663 15.48 16.43 35.18
C SER A 663 15.09 16.55 36.66
N ASN A 664 14.29 15.60 37.15
CA ASN A 664 13.80 15.57 38.53
C ASN A 664 14.66 14.69 39.46
N THR A 665 15.57 13.86 38.93
CA THR A 665 16.38 12.91 39.72
C THR A 665 17.88 13.20 39.62
N LEU A 666 18.55 12.70 38.57
CA LEU A 666 20.00 12.81 38.39
C LEU A 666 20.43 14.19 37.83
N GLY A 667 19.51 14.92 37.20
CA GLY A 667 19.80 16.12 36.42
C GLY A 667 20.47 15.79 35.08
N PHE A 668 20.33 16.69 34.10
CA PHE A 668 20.99 16.52 32.81
C PHE A 668 22.50 16.73 32.92
N ARG A 669 23.28 15.95 32.17
CA ARG A 669 24.73 16.16 32.05
C ARG A 669 25.05 17.50 31.39
N SER A 670 26.19 18.06 31.75
CA SER A 670 26.70 19.26 31.08
C SER A 670 26.96 18.99 29.60
N THR A 671 26.91 20.02 28.75
CA THR A 671 27.19 19.89 27.31
C THR A 671 28.58 19.33 27.04
N HIS A 672 29.56 19.70 27.86
CA HIS A 672 30.91 19.14 27.77
C HIS A 672 30.91 17.64 28.10
N ASP A 673 30.24 17.23 29.17
CA ASP A 673 30.23 15.83 29.58
C ASP A 673 29.47 14.94 28.59
N ALA A 674 28.35 15.44 28.06
CA ALA A 674 27.53 14.74 27.08
C ALA A 674 28.24 14.56 25.73
N PHE A 675 29.09 15.49 25.30
CA PHE A 675 29.68 15.45 23.94
C PHE A 675 31.17 15.20 23.86
N MET A 676 31.95 15.61 24.86
CA MET A 676 33.43 15.68 24.75
C MET A 676 34.15 14.61 25.56
N THR A 677 33.44 13.84 26.39
CA THR A 677 34.07 12.80 27.22
C THR A 677 34.49 11.60 26.40
N THR A 678 35.67 11.09 26.70
CA THR A 678 36.22 9.86 26.12
C THR A 678 36.37 8.81 27.20
N TYR A 679 36.27 7.55 26.80
CA TYR A 679 36.41 6.40 27.69
C TYR A 679 37.04 5.24 26.93
N ASN A 680 37.93 4.49 27.59
CA ASN A 680 38.57 3.32 27.02
C ASN A 680 38.35 2.11 27.92
N GLY A 681 37.20 1.45 27.71
CA GLY A 681 36.88 0.18 28.35
C GLY A 681 37.40 -1.04 27.60
N THR A 682 37.90 -0.86 26.37
CA THR A 682 38.37 -1.98 25.52
C THR A 682 39.85 -2.30 25.75
N GLY A 683 40.65 -1.35 26.22
CA GLY A 683 42.11 -1.50 26.30
C GLY A 683 42.83 -1.36 24.95
N ALA A 684 42.11 -1.05 23.87
CA ALA A 684 42.68 -0.84 22.55
C ALA A 684 43.45 0.51 22.46
N PRO A 685 44.38 0.65 21.50
CA PRO A 685 45.01 1.94 21.21
C PRO A 685 43.96 3.03 20.91
N PRO A 686 44.16 4.30 21.30
CA PRO A 686 43.12 5.32 21.27
C PRO A 686 42.40 5.47 19.92
N GLY A 687 43.14 5.47 18.81
CA GLY A 687 42.56 5.57 17.47
C GLY A 687 41.70 4.35 17.11
N TRP A 688 42.17 3.14 17.42
CA TRP A 688 41.41 1.92 17.16
C TRP A 688 40.22 1.77 18.12
N ASN A 689 40.36 2.18 19.38
CA ASN A 689 39.26 2.24 20.34
C ASN A 689 38.10 3.10 19.83
N TRP A 690 38.41 4.24 19.20
CA TRP A 690 37.40 5.04 18.51
C TRP A 690 36.75 4.26 17.37
N CYS A 691 37.54 3.59 16.53
CA CYS A 691 37.01 2.79 15.43
C CYS A 691 36.09 1.66 15.92
N LEU A 692 36.33 1.10 17.11
CA LEU A 692 35.46 0.09 17.72
C LEU A 692 34.06 0.62 18.05
N SER A 693 33.84 1.94 18.19
CA SER A 693 32.48 2.49 18.31
C SER A 693 31.61 2.20 17.08
N TYR A 694 32.20 1.99 15.91
CA TYR A 694 31.46 1.58 14.71
C TYR A 694 30.80 0.22 14.85
N LEU A 695 31.26 -0.63 15.78
CA LEU A 695 30.57 -1.87 16.12
C LEU A 695 29.14 -1.59 16.58
N ALA A 696 29.02 -0.69 17.55
CA ALA A 696 27.73 -0.34 18.13
C ALA A 696 26.87 0.39 17.10
N THR A 697 27.42 1.41 16.44
CA THR A 697 26.64 2.24 15.51
C THR A 697 26.23 1.49 14.24
N ALA A 698 27.10 0.70 13.63
CA ALA A 698 26.75 -0.12 12.47
C ALA A 698 25.77 -1.24 12.82
N GLY A 699 25.87 -1.81 14.04
CA GLY A 699 24.92 -2.80 14.53
C GLY A 699 23.48 -2.29 14.65
N VAL A 700 23.27 -0.98 14.86
CA VAL A 700 21.93 -0.36 14.91
C VAL A 700 21.26 -0.29 13.53
N LEU A 701 22.04 -0.16 12.46
CA LEU A 701 21.53 0.13 11.11
C LEU A 701 21.78 -1.00 10.11
N ILE A 702 22.05 -2.21 10.59
CA ILE A 702 22.20 -3.40 9.74
C ILE A 702 20.92 -4.24 9.73
N GLY A 703 20.65 -4.95 8.63
CA GLY A 703 19.41 -5.74 8.47
C GLY A 703 18.26 -4.98 7.80
N PHE A 704 18.56 -3.86 7.13
CA PHE A 704 17.56 -3.09 6.38
C PHE A 704 17.03 -3.83 5.13
N ASP A 705 17.62 -4.95 4.75
CA ASP A 705 17.20 -5.80 3.63
C ASP A 705 15.97 -6.68 3.96
N ALA A 706 15.40 -6.56 5.17
CA ALA A 706 14.19 -7.28 5.60
C ALA A 706 13.04 -7.16 4.58
N SER A 707 12.81 -5.95 4.06
CA SER A 707 11.81 -5.64 3.04
C SER A 707 12.03 -6.40 1.73
N GLY A 708 13.28 -6.73 1.40
CA GLY A 708 13.63 -7.55 0.24
C GLY A 708 13.23 -9.01 0.44
N HIS A 709 13.31 -9.53 1.68
CA HIS A 709 12.95 -10.91 1.97
C HIS A 709 11.46 -11.19 1.83
N VAL A 710 10.62 -10.20 2.10
CA VAL A 710 9.15 -10.27 1.97
C VAL A 710 8.62 -9.66 0.66
N ALA A 711 9.51 -9.39 -0.31
CA ALA A 711 9.14 -8.71 -1.55
C ALA A 711 8.09 -9.48 -2.38
N GLU A 712 8.16 -10.82 -2.45
CA GLU A 712 7.19 -11.63 -3.22
C GLU A 712 5.75 -11.56 -2.67
N GLU A 713 5.61 -11.39 -1.35
CA GLU A 713 4.32 -11.20 -0.68
C GLU A 713 3.83 -9.74 -0.78
N THR A 714 4.62 -8.83 -1.38
CA THR A 714 4.34 -7.39 -1.48
C THR A 714 3.76 -6.99 -2.84
N LYS A 715 2.71 -6.15 -2.84
CA LYS A 715 2.17 -5.51 -4.05
C LYS A 715 3.14 -4.44 -4.59
N ASN A 716 3.32 -4.35 -5.91
CA ASN A 716 4.32 -3.46 -6.54
C ASN A 716 5.75 -3.65 -5.98
N ALA A 717 6.16 -4.91 -5.86
CA ALA A 717 7.36 -5.32 -5.14
C ALA A 717 8.65 -4.56 -5.54
N SER A 718 8.85 -4.25 -6.82
CA SER A 718 10.03 -3.49 -7.30
C SER A 718 10.16 -2.12 -6.63
N VAL A 719 9.09 -1.34 -6.57
CA VAL A 719 9.13 0.01 -6.01
C VAL A 719 8.89 -0.03 -4.50
N ALA A 720 7.96 -0.86 -4.03
CA ALA A 720 7.59 -0.93 -2.62
C ALA A 720 8.72 -1.52 -1.74
N ALA A 721 9.40 -2.57 -2.19
CA ALA A 721 10.51 -3.16 -1.44
C ALA A 721 11.73 -2.24 -1.43
N ALA A 722 12.06 -1.64 -2.57
CA ALA A 722 13.15 -0.68 -2.65
C ALA A 722 12.88 0.53 -1.74
N ARG A 723 11.68 1.16 -1.82
CA ARG A 723 11.25 2.27 -0.92
C ARG A 723 11.27 1.85 0.54
N GLY A 724 10.82 0.63 0.84
CA GLY A 724 10.88 0.02 2.16
C GLY A 724 12.30 0.00 2.71
N ILE A 725 13.27 -0.53 1.96
CA ILE A 725 14.69 -0.59 2.34
C ILE A 725 15.25 0.80 2.64
N PHE A 726 15.14 1.75 1.71
CA PHE A 726 15.79 3.06 1.87
C PHE A 726 15.14 3.91 2.96
N TRP A 727 13.83 4.11 2.91
CA TRP A 727 13.16 5.04 3.84
C TRP A 727 13.11 4.53 5.27
N SER A 728 12.97 3.21 5.48
CA SER A 728 13.07 2.65 6.84
C SER A 728 14.46 2.86 7.42
N THR A 729 15.52 2.68 6.63
CA THR A 729 16.90 2.95 7.06
C THR A 729 17.10 4.42 7.42
N VAL A 730 16.62 5.34 6.58
CA VAL A 730 16.74 6.79 6.83
C VAL A 730 16.00 7.20 8.10
N VAL A 731 14.75 6.78 8.26
CA VAL A 731 13.93 7.10 9.44
C VAL A 731 14.53 6.48 10.70
N SER A 732 14.97 5.21 10.66
CA SER A 732 15.63 4.55 11.79
C SER A 732 16.98 5.19 12.13
N GLY A 733 17.74 5.64 11.13
CA GLY A 733 19.00 6.36 11.33
C GLY A 733 18.80 7.69 12.04
N ILE A 734 17.88 8.53 11.55
CA ILE A 734 17.58 9.83 12.15
C ILE A 734 16.98 9.65 13.55
N GLY A 735 16.02 8.73 13.71
CA GLY A 735 15.41 8.41 15.00
C GLY A 735 16.44 7.90 16.01
N GLY A 736 17.32 6.98 15.61
CA GLY A 736 18.38 6.47 16.47
C GLY A 736 19.41 7.53 16.84
N PHE A 737 19.72 8.48 15.94
CA PHE A 737 20.59 9.62 16.29
C PHE A 737 19.97 10.48 17.39
N ALA A 738 18.67 10.80 17.28
CA ALA A 738 17.96 11.53 18.33
C ALA A 738 17.99 10.80 19.69
N VAL A 739 17.83 9.47 19.68
CA VAL A 739 17.94 8.63 20.88
C VAL A 739 19.36 8.63 21.45
N VAL A 740 20.39 8.54 20.61
CA VAL A 740 21.80 8.62 21.05
C VAL A 740 22.03 9.93 21.80
N ILE A 741 21.66 11.06 21.20
CA ILE A 741 21.82 12.38 21.84
C ILE A 741 21.06 12.44 23.16
N LEU A 742 19.82 11.96 23.19
CA LEU A 742 19.02 11.89 24.40
C LEU A 742 19.73 11.11 25.52
N PHE A 743 20.24 9.91 25.23
CA PHE A 743 20.92 9.08 26.23
C PHE A 743 22.24 9.69 26.70
N LEU A 744 22.99 10.37 25.83
CA LEU A 744 24.21 11.07 26.24
C LEU A 744 23.95 12.15 27.30
N PHE A 745 22.76 12.76 27.30
CA PHE A 745 22.34 13.73 28.32
C PHE A 745 21.70 13.10 29.57
N CYS A 746 21.02 11.96 29.42
CA CYS A 746 20.20 11.36 30.48
C CYS A 746 20.87 10.21 31.25
N VAL A 747 21.82 9.51 30.63
CA VAL A 747 22.52 8.38 31.25
C VAL A 747 23.69 8.92 32.08
N PRO A 748 23.97 8.34 33.27
CA PRO A 748 25.09 8.75 34.13
C PRO A 748 26.46 8.56 33.46
N ASP A 749 27.53 8.97 34.15
CA ASP A 749 28.89 8.81 33.67
C ASP A 749 29.27 7.33 33.47
N ALA A 750 30.32 7.09 32.67
CA ALA A 750 30.71 5.73 32.29
C ALA A 750 31.01 4.83 33.50
N ASN A 751 31.67 5.35 34.55
CA ASN A 751 32.00 4.53 35.72
C ASN A 751 30.73 4.10 36.46
N THR A 752 29.78 5.03 36.63
CA THR A 752 28.48 4.74 37.23
C THR A 752 27.67 3.76 36.37
N LEU A 753 27.61 3.98 35.05
CA LEU A 753 26.92 3.09 34.11
C LEU A 753 27.42 1.65 34.20
N PHE A 754 28.74 1.45 34.23
CA PHE A 754 29.35 0.12 34.34
C PHE A 754 29.31 -0.46 35.77
N SER A 755 29.00 0.36 36.78
CA SER A 755 28.86 -0.11 38.17
C SER A 755 27.52 -0.81 38.45
N TYR A 756 26.46 -0.49 37.69
CA TYR A 756 25.11 -0.98 37.95
C TYR A 756 24.92 -2.50 37.81
N GLY A 757 25.89 -3.20 37.22
CA GLY A 757 25.86 -4.65 37.06
C GLY A 757 24.69 -5.17 36.22
N GLY A 758 24.64 -6.49 36.04
CA GLY A 758 23.54 -7.17 35.34
C GLY A 758 23.72 -7.33 33.82
N PRO A 759 22.98 -8.26 33.20
CA PRO A 759 23.08 -8.53 31.76
C PRO A 759 22.73 -7.35 30.85
N GLN A 760 21.89 -6.41 31.33
CA GLN A 760 21.49 -5.22 30.62
C GLN A 760 21.49 -3.98 31.55
N PRO A 761 22.55 -3.15 31.52
CA PRO A 761 22.70 -1.98 32.40
C PRO A 761 21.57 -0.94 32.32
N PHE A 762 20.87 -0.84 31.17
CA PHE A 762 19.78 0.13 31.01
C PHE A 762 18.60 -0.09 31.96
N VAL A 763 18.38 -1.32 32.44
CA VAL A 763 17.29 -1.61 33.39
C VAL A 763 17.57 -0.91 34.73
N SER A 764 18.81 -1.03 35.23
CA SER A 764 19.26 -0.34 36.44
C SER A 764 19.30 1.18 36.27
N VAL A 765 19.68 1.68 35.09
CA VAL A 765 19.61 3.12 34.77
C VAL A 765 18.17 3.63 34.83
N TYR A 766 17.22 2.90 34.25
CA TYR A 766 15.81 3.24 34.34
C TYR A 766 15.31 3.21 35.78
N ALA A 767 15.71 2.22 36.59
CA ALA A 767 15.36 2.17 38.00
C ALA A 767 15.90 3.39 38.78
N ALA A 768 17.14 3.79 38.51
CA ALA A 768 17.76 4.96 39.12
C ALA A 768 17.07 6.29 38.74
N ILE A 769 16.57 6.41 37.51
CA ILE A 769 15.96 7.65 36.99
C ILE A 769 14.46 7.74 37.24
N LEU A 770 13.73 6.63 37.04
CA LEU A 770 12.26 6.57 37.06
C LEU A 770 11.71 6.00 38.38
N GLY A 771 12.57 5.44 39.23
CA GLY A 771 12.19 4.75 40.46
C GLY A 771 11.68 3.32 40.22
N GLU A 772 11.48 2.58 41.32
CA GLU A 772 11.12 1.16 41.31
C GLU A 772 9.79 0.85 40.62
N GLY A 773 8.80 1.76 40.65
CA GLY A 773 7.54 1.56 39.94
C GLY A 773 7.60 1.92 38.44
N GLY A 774 8.28 3.03 38.11
CA GLY A 774 8.29 3.58 36.75
C GLY A 774 9.14 2.75 35.78
N HIS A 775 10.29 2.23 36.23
CA HIS A 775 11.16 1.45 35.35
C HIS A 775 10.52 0.14 34.89
N ILE A 776 9.68 -0.51 35.71
CA ILE A 776 8.99 -1.77 35.34
C ILE A 776 8.17 -1.56 34.06
N VAL A 777 7.44 -0.44 33.97
CA VAL A 777 6.63 -0.13 32.77
C VAL A 777 7.52 0.04 31.55
N MET A 778 8.62 0.79 31.68
CA MET A 778 9.59 0.97 30.61
C MET A 778 10.20 -0.37 30.19
N ASN A 779 10.55 -1.22 31.17
CA ASN A 779 11.20 -2.50 30.92
C ASN A 779 10.24 -3.50 30.24
N ILE A 780 8.97 -3.57 30.65
CA ILE A 780 7.95 -4.39 29.98
C ILE A 780 7.82 -3.99 28.50
N VAL A 781 7.78 -2.68 28.21
CA VAL A 781 7.75 -2.18 26.83
C VAL A 781 8.99 -2.62 26.06
N CYS A 782 10.18 -2.54 26.67
CA CYS A 782 11.44 -3.00 26.06
C CYS A 782 11.42 -4.50 25.73
N ILE A 783 10.99 -5.33 26.68
CA ILE A 783 10.93 -6.79 26.52
C ILE A 783 9.95 -7.16 25.39
N LEU A 784 8.75 -6.57 25.39
CA LEU A 784 7.76 -6.80 24.35
C LEU A 784 8.26 -6.34 22.98
N ALA A 785 8.89 -5.16 22.91
CA ALA A 785 9.43 -4.63 21.65
C ALA A 785 10.53 -5.52 21.06
N LEU A 786 11.49 -5.98 21.86
CA LEU A 786 12.55 -6.91 21.42
C LEU A 786 11.98 -8.28 21.01
N TRP A 787 10.96 -8.76 21.72
CA TRP A 787 10.32 -10.02 21.39
C TRP A 787 9.51 -9.93 20.09
N PHE A 788 8.79 -8.83 19.86
CA PHE A 788 8.14 -8.58 18.57
C PHE A 788 9.14 -8.39 17.43
N ASN A 789 10.28 -7.72 17.69
CA ASN A 789 11.37 -7.64 16.72
C ASN A 789 11.88 -9.05 16.34
N THR A 790 12.07 -9.93 17.32
CA THR A 790 12.41 -11.34 17.08
C THR A 790 11.37 -12.02 16.19
N ALA A 791 10.08 -11.87 16.48
CA ALA A 791 9.03 -12.49 15.70
C ALA A 791 9.07 -12.03 14.22
N ILE A 792 9.34 -10.74 13.96
CA ILE A 792 9.47 -10.20 12.60
C ILE A 792 10.76 -10.68 11.94
N ALA A 793 11.88 -10.77 12.67
CA ALA A 793 13.13 -11.32 12.16
C ALA A 793 12.95 -12.78 11.72
N VAL A 794 12.21 -13.59 12.49
CA VAL A 794 11.85 -14.98 12.12
C VAL A 794 10.99 -15.00 10.85
N THR A 795 10.07 -14.05 10.68
CA THR A 795 9.28 -13.90 9.45
C THR A 795 10.21 -13.69 8.25
N ALA A 796 11.12 -12.72 8.31
CA ALA A 796 12.04 -12.41 7.21
C ALA A 796 13.02 -13.57 6.94
N ALA A 797 13.61 -14.13 8.00
CA ALA A 797 14.54 -15.25 7.93
C ALA A 797 13.91 -16.50 7.29
N SER A 798 12.65 -16.82 7.62
CA SER A 798 12.00 -18.00 7.06
C SER A 798 11.72 -17.87 5.56
N ARG A 799 11.45 -16.66 5.05
CA ARG A 799 11.28 -16.42 3.60
C ARG A 799 12.62 -16.50 2.87
N LEU A 800 13.69 -15.99 3.49
CA LEU A 800 15.05 -16.15 2.96
C LEU A 800 15.44 -17.64 2.89
N VAL A 801 15.31 -18.38 3.99
CA VAL A 801 15.65 -19.82 4.05
C VAL A 801 14.80 -20.63 3.05
N PHE A 802 13.51 -20.30 2.94
CA PHE A 802 12.62 -20.91 1.96
C PHE A 802 13.10 -20.68 0.51
N ALA A 803 13.43 -19.43 0.15
CA ALA A 803 13.89 -19.10 -1.19
C ALA A 803 15.22 -19.80 -1.52
N VAL A 804 16.16 -19.79 -0.58
CA VAL A 804 17.45 -20.49 -0.72
C VAL A 804 17.27 -22.01 -0.85
N ALA A 805 16.31 -22.59 -0.12
CA ALA A 805 15.97 -24.00 -0.22
C ALA A 805 15.27 -24.35 -1.54
N ARG A 806 14.34 -23.52 -2.03
CA ARG A 806 13.66 -23.69 -3.32
C ARG A 806 14.66 -23.82 -4.46
N ASP A 807 15.73 -23.04 -4.42
CA ASP A 807 16.75 -23.02 -5.45
C ASP A 807 17.84 -24.10 -5.23
N GLY A 808 17.72 -24.93 -4.19
CA GLY A 808 18.54 -26.13 -4.01
C GLY A 808 19.90 -25.91 -3.33
N VAL A 809 20.15 -24.76 -2.70
CA VAL A 809 21.41 -24.49 -1.98
C VAL A 809 21.52 -25.27 -0.67
N LEU A 810 20.40 -25.43 0.04
CA LEU A 810 20.38 -26.01 1.38
C LEU A 810 20.21 -27.55 1.37
N PRO A 811 20.78 -28.25 2.37
CA PRO A 811 20.50 -29.67 2.59
C PRO A 811 19.00 -29.89 2.87
N TRP A 812 18.45 -31.01 2.40
CA TRP A 812 17.01 -31.32 2.46
C TRP A 812 16.10 -30.25 1.84
N SER A 813 16.59 -29.53 0.83
CA SER A 813 15.86 -28.51 0.06
C SER A 813 14.42 -28.92 -0.29
N SER A 814 14.20 -30.17 -0.70
CA SER A 814 12.88 -30.72 -1.06
C SER A 814 11.84 -30.73 0.07
N TRP A 815 12.25 -30.71 1.33
CA TRP A 815 11.36 -30.58 2.49
C TRP A 815 11.24 -29.13 2.93
N VAL A 816 12.36 -28.40 3.00
CA VAL A 816 12.41 -27.00 3.46
C VAL A 816 11.65 -26.06 2.52
N SER A 817 11.64 -26.35 1.22
CA SER A 817 10.95 -25.56 0.20
C SER A 817 9.46 -25.88 0.05
N LYS A 818 8.87 -26.71 0.91
CA LYS A 818 7.42 -26.99 0.84
C LYS A 818 6.62 -25.85 1.45
N VAL A 819 5.56 -25.46 0.75
CA VAL A 819 4.60 -24.45 1.19
C VAL A 819 3.30 -25.15 1.61
N GLU A 820 2.85 -24.89 2.83
CA GLU A 820 1.57 -25.39 3.35
C GLU A 820 0.67 -24.20 3.67
N ALA A 821 -0.57 -24.20 3.15
CA ALA A 821 -1.55 -23.12 3.34
C ALA A 821 -1.01 -21.71 3.01
N GLY A 822 -0.13 -21.60 1.99
CA GLY A 822 0.46 -20.34 1.54
C GLY A 822 1.61 -19.81 2.42
N GLN A 823 2.15 -20.60 3.34
CA GLN A 823 3.29 -20.23 4.19
C GLN A 823 4.43 -21.28 4.17
N PRO A 824 5.71 -20.86 4.26
CA PRO A 824 6.84 -21.77 4.34
C PRO A 824 7.06 -22.28 5.77
N ARG A 825 6.14 -23.11 6.28
CA ARG A 825 6.19 -23.62 7.67
C ARG A 825 7.46 -24.40 8.00
N ASN A 826 7.94 -25.22 7.06
CA ASN A 826 9.16 -26.00 7.25
C ASN A 826 10.40 -25.11 7.40
N ALA A 827 10.45 -23.99 6.69
CA ALA A 827 11.53 -23.01 6.84
C ALA A 827 11.51 -22.34 8.23
N VAL A 828 10.33 -22.11 8.83
CA VAL A 828 10.22 -21.61 10.21
C VAL A 828 10.82 -22.61 11.20
N TYR A 829 10.57 -23.92 11.04
CA TYR A 829 11.18 -24.95 11.90
C TYR A 829 12.71 -25.01 11.75
N VAL A 830 13.24 -24.84 10.53
CA VAL A 830 14.69 -24.76 10.31
C VAL A 830 15.29 -23.54 11.00
N VAL A 831 14.68 -22.35 10.82
CA VAL A 831 15.13 -21.12 11.49
C VAL A 831 15.11 -21.31 13.01
N TRP A 832 14.05 -21.89 13.56
CA TRP A 832 13.94 -22.18 14.99
C TRP A 832 15.04 -23.13 15.45
N GLY A 833 15.20 -24.28 14.79
CA GLY A 833 16.20 -25.28 15.19
C GLY A 833 17.64 -24.75 15.12
N VAL A 834 17.98 -24.00 14.07
CA VAL A 834 19.31 -23.38 13.94
C VAL A 834 19.52 -22.30 14.99
N ALA A 835 18.54 -21.42 15.20
CA ALA A 835 18.62 -20.38 16.23
C ALA A 835 18.74 -20.98 17.64
N SER A 836 18.03 -22.07 17.94
CA SER A 836 18.15 -22.82 19.22
C SER A 836 19.51 -23.49 19.42
N VAL A 837 20.15 -23.97 18.35
CA VAL A 837 21.53 -24.50 18.45
C VAL A 837 22.52 -23.37 18.69
N ILE A 838 22.28 -22.23 18.06
CA ILE A 838 23.10 -21.03 18.20
C ILE A 838 23.02 -20.48 19.64
N THR A 839 21.84 -20.38 20.24
CA THR A 839 21.65 -19.95 21.63
C THR A 839 22.34 -20.88 22.63
N CYS A 840 22.52 -22.17 22.33
CA CYS A 840 23.28 -23.10 23.18
C CYS A 840 24.74 -22.64 23.39
N THR A 841 25.30 -21.83 22.50
CA THR A 841 26.68 -21.31 22.62
C THR A 841 26.89 -20.39 23.83
N ILE A 842 25.81 -19.91 24.46
CA ILE A 842 25.89 -19.13 25.70
C ILE A 842 26.37 -19.95 26.90
N LEU A 843 26.10 -21.26 26.91
CA LEU A 843 26.42 -22.17 28.02
C LEU A 843 27.93 -22.22 28.31
N PRO A 844 28.83 -22.48 27.32
CA PRO A 844 30.26 -22.51 27.56
C PRO A 844 30.84 -21.12 27.86
N SER A 845 30.45 -20.08 27.12
CA SER A 845 31.01 -18.72 27.28
C SER A 845 30.02 -17.63 26.88
N ALA A 846 29.87 -16.61 27.73
CA ALA A 846 29.12 -15.40 27.38
C ALA A 846 29.78 -14.62 26.23
N VAL A 847 31.11 -14.73 26.07
CA VAL A 847 31.86 -14.08 24.98
C VAL A 847 31.68 -14.82 23.65
N ALA A 848 31.56 -16.15 23.67
CA ALA A 848 31.14 -16.91 22.48
C ALA A 848 29.76 -16.43 22.02
N PHE A 849 28.88 -16.18 22.99
CA PHE A 849 27.63 -15.41 22.92
C PHE A 849 27.73 -14.14 22.06
N THR A 850 28.37 -13.14 22.64
CA THR A 850 28.43 -11.77 22.09
C THR A 850 29.22 -11.69 20.78
N SER A 851 30.20 -12.59 20.59
CA SER A 851 30.87 -12.78 19.30
C SER A 851 29.91 -13.21 18.20
N LEU A 852 28.88 -13.97 18.56
CA LEU A 852 27.88 -14.44 17.63
C LEU A 852 26.87 -13.32 17.25
N VAL A 853 26.56 -12.37 18.14
CA VAL A 853 25.84 -11.12 17.75
C VAL A 853 26.60 -10.37 16.64
N SER A 854 27.93 -10.36 16.74
CA SER A 854 28.81 -9.75 15.74
C SER A 854 28.83 -10.57 14.44
N ALA A 855 28.75 -11.89 14.57
CA ALA A 855 28.57 -12.82 13.47
C ALA A 855 27.19 -12.72 12.78
N ALA A 856 26.20 -12.01 13.35
CA ALA A 856 24.98 -11.64 12.63
C ALA A 856 25.22 -10.46 11.66
N GLY A 857 26.00 -9.47 12.11
CA GLY A 857 26.28 -8.26 11.33
C GLY A 857 27.32 -8.48 10.21
N VAL A 858 28.39 -9.24 10.47
CA VAL A 858 29.48 -9.46 9.49
C VAL A 858 28.96 -9.99 8.15
N PRO A 859 28.16 -11.08 8.10
CA PRO A 859 27.80 -11.68 6.82
C PRO A 859 26.88 -10.77 6.01
N SER A 860 26.00 -10.00 6.67
CA SER A 860 25.15 -9.00 5.99
C SER A 860 25.99 -7.86 5.39
N ALA A 861 26.93 -7.29 6.16
CA ALA A 861 27.83 -6.25 5.65
C ALA A 861 28.69 -6.78 4.49
N ALA A 862 29.24 -7.98 4.64
CA ALA A 862 30.02 -8.64 3.58
C ALA A 862 29.17 -8.88 2.32
N ALA A 863 27.90 -9.28 2.46
CA ALA A 863 26.97 -9.45 1.35
C ALA A 863 26.72 -8.11 0.62
N TYR A 864 26.40 -7.03 1.35
CA TYR A 864 26.18 -5.72 0.74
C TYR A 864 27.42 -5.20 0.00
N GLY A 865 28.60 -5.41 0.60
CA GLY A 865 29.89 -5.08 -0.01
C GLY A 865 30.16 -5.88 -1.28
N LEU A 866 29.96 -7.20 -1.25
CA LEU A 866 30.18 -8.08 -2.40
C LEU A 866 29.22 -7.78 -3.56
N ILE A 867 27.94 -7.54 -3.26
CA ILE A 867 26.93 -7.15 -4.25
C ILE A 867 27.33 -5.83 -4.92
N SER A 868 27.73 -4.83 -4.12
CA SER A 868 28.16 -3.53 -4.63
C SER A 868 29.43 -3.63 -5.49
N LEU A 869 30.39 -4.47 -5.07
CA LEU A 869 31.63 -4.74 -5.79
C LEU A 869 31.37 -5.43 -7.12
N ALA A 870 30.57 -6.50 -7.11
CA ALA A 870 30.24 -7.27 -8.30
C ALA A 870 29.50 -6.40 -9.34
N ARG A 871 28.55 -5.57 -8.87
CA ARG A 871 27.83 -4.63 -9.74
C ARG A 871 28.73 -3.56 -10.35
N LEU A 872 29.73 -3.09 -9.60
CA LEU A 872 30.66 -2.07 -10.07
C LEU A 872 31.62 -2.58 -11.15
N PHE A 873 32.13 -3.81 -11.00
CA PHE A 873 33.21 -4.33 -11.85
C PHE A 873 32.77 -5.39 -12.86
N LEU A 874 31.78 -6.22 -12.54
CA LEU A 874 31.39 -7.37 -13.37
C LEU A 874 30.15 -7.09 -14.23
N THR A 875 29.19 -6.32 -13.71
CA THR A 875 27.94 -6.00 -14.43
C THR A 875 27.63 -4.49 -14.54
N PRO A 876 28.59 -3.62 -14.91
CA PRO A 876 28.39 -2.17 -14.93
C PRO A 876 27.41 -1.66 -16.00
N LYS A 877 27.08 -2.48 -17.01
CA LYS A 877 26.17 -2.13 -18.12
C LYS A 877 25.07 -3.15 -18.37
N ASN A 878 25.25 -4.40 -17.95
CA ASN A 878 24.39 -5.53 -18.30
C ASN A 878 23.47 -5.94 -17.13
N PHE A 879 23.28 -5.05 -16.15
CA PHE A 879 22.40 -5.30 -15.02
C PHE A 879 20.95 -4.93 -15.38
N PRO A 880 19.93 -5.71 -14.93
CA PRO A 880 18.54 -5.42 -15.24
C PRO A 880 18.13 -3.99 -14.86
N LYS A 881 17.29 -3.36 -15.69
CA LYS A 881 16.88 -1.95 -15.49
C LYS A 881 16.11 -1.80 -14.18
N PRO A 882 16.58 -0.95 -13.24
CA PRO A 882 15.91 -0.77 -11.95
C PRO A 882 14.70 0.16 -12.09
N ALA A 883 13.59 -0.18 -11.44
CA ALA A 883 12.42 0.70 -11.34
C ALA A 883 12.69 1.94 -10.48
N TRP A 884 13.62 1.84 -9.52
CA TRP A 884 14.16 2.97 -8.78
C TRP A 884 15.66 3.12 -9.09
N SER A 885 16.01 4.10 -9.92
CA SER A 885 17.40 4.38 -10.27
C SER A 885 17.99 5.59 -9.54
N LEU A 886 19.28 5.47 -9.19
CA LEU A 886 20.16 6.55 -8.71
C LEU A 886 20.78 7.37 -9.86
N GLY A 887 20.54 6.96 -11.10
CA GLY A 887 21.06 7.63 -12.30
C GLY A 887 22.58 7.80 -12.24
N ARG A 888 23.05 9.03 -12.35
CA ARG A 888 24.49 9.37 -12.35
C ARG A 888 25.20 9.06 -11.03
N LEU A 889 24.47 8.98 -9.92
CA LEU A 889 25.03 8.71 -8.59
C LEU A 889 25.23 7.22 -8.31
N SER A 890 24.72 6.33 -9.17
CA SER A 890 24.81 4.87 -8.96
C SER A 890 26.25 4.38 -8.80
N LYS A 891 27.18 4.76 -9.69
CA LYS A 891 28.58 4.33 -9.62
C LYS A 891 29.35 4.90 -8.42
N PRO A 892 29.32 6.22 -8.15
CA PRO A 892 29.93 6.77 -6.94
C PRO A 892 29.42 6.11 -5.66
N PHE A 893 28.11 5.86 -5.56
CA PHE A 893 27.52 5.27 -4.37
C PHE A 893 27.91 3.80 -4.20
N GLN A 894 28.04 3.03 -5.29
CA GLN A 894 28.58 1.66 -5.22
C GLN A 894 30.02 1.62 -4.70
N VAL A 895 30.89 2.53 -5.16
CA VAL A 895 32.28 2.63 -4.67
C VAL A 895 32.29 2.90 -3.16
N ILE A 896 31.49 3.87 -2.71
CA ILE A 896 31.38 4.21 -1.29
C ILE A 896 30.84 3.02 -0.48
N ALA A 897 29.83 2.32 -0.99
CA ALA A 897 29.25 1.14 -0.34
C ALA A 897 30.28 0.01 -0.17
N VAL A 898 31.15 -0.23 -1.16
CA VAL A 898 32.23 -1.23 -1.05
C VAL A 898 33.19 -0.87 0.09
N PHE A 899 33.68 0.37 0.13
CA PHE A 899 34.62 0.80 1.18
C PHE A 899 33.98 0.78 2.57
N TRP A 900 32.75 1.30 2.70
CA TRP A 900 32.05 1.33 3.98
C TRP A 900 31.80 -0.07 4.53
N ASN A 901 31.25 -0.97 3.72
CA ASN A 901 30.95 -2.32 4.18
C ASN A 901 32.24 -3.13 4.47
N GLY A 902 33.31 -2.91 3.69
CA GLY A 902 34.63 -3.48 3.99
C GLY A 902 35.19 -2.98 5.33
N TRP A 903 35.02 -1.68 5.62
CA TRP A 903 35.41 -1.09 6.91
C TRP A 903 34.60 -1.67 8.07
N VAL A 904 33.28 -1.77 7.93
CA VAL A 904 32.38 -2.37 8.94
C VAL A 904 32.77 -3.82 9.22
N VAL A 905 33.07 -4.62 8.20
CA VAL A 905 33.56 -6.00 8.36
C VAL A 905 34.88 -6.04 9.15
N ALA A 906 35.84 -5.15 8.83
CA ALA A 906 37.12 -5.08 9.53
C ALA A 906 36.95 -4.74 11.02
N VAL A 907 36.05 -3.81 11.35
CA VAL A 907 35.74 -3.45 12.74
C VAL A 907 35.02 -4.60 13.46
N LEU A 908 34.05 -5.24 12.82
CA LEU A 908 33.30 -6.37 13.39
C LEU A 908 34.14 -7.64 13.62
N TYR A 909 35.26 -7.79 12.92
CA TYR A 909 36.26 -8.83 13.18
C TYR A 909 37.21 -8.52 14.32
N SER A 910 37.31 -7.25 14.72
CA SER A 910 38.20 -6.88 15.80
C SER A 910 37.76 -7.51 17.13
N PRO A 911 38.71 -7.86 18.00
CA PRO A 911 38.44 -8.15 19.40
C PRO A 911 37.82 -6.96 20.13
N TYR A 912 37.02 -7.25 21.16
CA TYR A 912 36.33 -6.24 22.00
C TYR A 912 37.13 -5.81 23.23
N VAL A 913 38.05 -6.66 23.66
CA VAL A 913 38.89 -6.43 24.83
C VAL A 913 40.32 -6.79 24.46
N PHE A 914 41.26 -5.92 24.81
CA PHE A 914 42.69 -6.08 24.61
C PHE A 914 43.39 -6.15 25.97
N PRO A 915 44.36 -7.07 26.17
CA PRO A 915 44.91 -8.02 25.18
C PRO A 915 43.97 -9.19 24.84
N VAL A 916 44.16 -9.77 23.66
CA VAL A 916 43.36 -10.91 23.17
C VAL A 916 43.81 -12.20 23.85
N THR A 917 42.88 -12.88 24.51
CA THR A 917 43.06 -14.21 25.11
C THR A 917 42.06 -15.18 24.49
N ALA A 918 42.15 -16.47 24.82
CA ALA A 918 41.15 -17.46 24.39
C ALA A 918 39.73 -17.13 24.89
N GLU A 919 39.64 -16.40 26.01
CA GLU A 919 38.37 -15.98 26.61
C GLU A 919 37.83 -14.68 26.00
N SER A 920 38.68 -13.80 25.46
CA SER A 920 38.29 -12.52 24.84
C SER A 920 38.32 -12.50 23.30
N LEU A 921 38.66 -13.63 22.67
CA LEU A 921 38.69 -13.78 21.22
C LEU A 921 37.28 -13.56 20.63
N ASN A 922 37.19 -12.68 19.64
CA ASN A 922 35.98 -12.55 18.83
C ASN A 922 35.91 -13.72 17.82
N TYR A 923 34.88 -14.56 17.97
CA TYR A 923 34.66 -15.74 17.12
C TYR A 923 34.05 -15.43 15.74
N ALA A 924 33.66 -14.17 15.46
CA ALA A 924 33.03 -13.79 14.20
C ALA A 924 33.84 -14.16 12.92
N PRO A 925 35.18 -13.97 12.84
CA PRO A 925 35.97 -14.40 11.69
C PRO A 925 35.94 -15.92 11.48
N ILE A 926 35.95 -16.69 12.57
CA ILE A 926 35.93 -18.16 12.53
C ILE A 926 34.57 -18.66 12.02
N ILE A 927 33.49 -18.08 12.53
CA ILE A 927 32.12 -18.39 12.08
C ILE A 927 31.99 -18.05 10.59
N MET A 928 32.46 -16.88 10.17
CA MET A 928 32.39 -16.45 8.77
C MET A 928 33.24 -17.33 7.84
N ALA A 929 34.41 -17.80 8.29
CA ALA A 929 35.22 -18.75 7.53
C ALA A 929 34.48 -20.09 7.39
N GLY A 930 33.90 -20.60 8.47
CA GLY A 930 33.10 -21.83 8.46
C GLY A 930 31.90 -21.76 7.52
N THR A 931 31.13 -20.67 7.57
CA THR A 931 29.97 -20.48 6.67
C THR A 931 30.40 -20.34 5.21
N THR A 932 31.51 -19.66 4.94
CA THR A 932 32.05 -19.54 3.59
C THR A 932 32.55 -20.89 3.07
N ILE A 933 33.19 -21.72 3.90
CA ILE A 933 33.60 -23.08 3.53
C ILE A 933 32.37 -23.92 3.19
N LEU A 934 31.31 -23.88 4.00
CA LEU A 934 30.05 -24.58 3.70
C LEU A 934 29.44 -24.09 2.38
N ALA A 935 29.50 -22.79 2.10
CA ALA A 935 29.05 -22.23 0.82
C ALA A 935 29.84 -22.78 -0.37
N LEU A 936 31.17 -22.88 -0.25
CA LEU A 936 32.03 -23.42 -1.30
C LEU A 936 31.81 -24.94 -1.50
N LEU A 937 31.63 -25.69 -0.40
CA LEU A 937 31.33 -27.12 -0.47
C LEU A 937 29.97 -27.37 -1.13
N THR A 938 28.92 -26.65 -0.71
CA THR A 938 27.60 -26.77 -1.34
C THR A 938 27.61 -26.34 -2.80
N TRP A 939 28.36 -25.28 -3.14
CA TRP A 939 28.59 -24.89 -4.53
C TRP A 939 29.27 -26.00 -5.36
N TRP A 940 30.26 -26.70 -4.78
CA TRP A 940 30.99 -27.78 -5.44
C TRP A 940 30.13 -29.03 -5.67
N PHE A 941 29.31 -29.42 -4.69
CA PHE A 941 28.51 -30.65 -4.76
C PHE A 941 27.17 -30.50 -5.49
N THR A 942 26.60 -29.29 -5.56
CA THR A 942 25.34 -29.09 -6.27
C THR A 942 25.58 -29.02 -7.78
N PRO A 943 24.93 -29.86 -8.59
CA PRO A 943 25.05 -29.80 -10.06
C PRO A 943 24.55 -28.47 -10.67
N ALA A 944 25.19 -27.99 -11.74
CA ALA A 944 24.88 -26.69 -12.36
C ALA A 944 23.46 -26.58 -12.94
N ASP A 945 22.94 -27.70 -13.42
CA ASP A 945 21.60 -27.90 -13.98
C ASP A 945 20.48 -27.76 -12.94
N LYS A 946 20.78 -27.97 -11.65
CA LYS A 946 19.80 -27.80 -10.56
C LYS A 946 19.69 -26.36 -10.06
N TRP A 947 20.58 -25.46 -10.50
CA TRP A 947 20.61 -24.07 -10.08
C TRP A 947 19.82 -23.18 -11.06
N LEU A 948 18.65 -22.70 -10.61
CA LEU A 948 17.68 -21.91 -11.38
C LEU A 948 18.25 -20.66 -12.12
N PRO A 949 19.25 -19.93 -11.58
CA PRO A 949 19.84 -18.77 -12.28
C PRO A 949 20.61 -19.10 -13.56
N SER A 950 21.08 -20.33 -13.78
CA SER A 950 21.91 -20.67 -14.95
C SER A 950 21.18 -20.44 -16.28
N GLN A 951 19.89 -20.84 -16.36
CA GLN A 951 19.05 -20.63 -17.55
C GLN A 951 18.68 -19.15 -17.74
N ARG A 952 18.54 -18.38 -16.65
CA ARG A 952 18.15 -16.96 -16.67
C ARG A 952 19.28 -16.05 -17.15
N ILE A 953 20.48 -16.29 -16.65
CA ILE A 953 21.72 -15.62 -17.10
C ILE A 953 21.93 -15.87 -18.60
N GLN A 954 21.68 -17.11 -19.07
CA GLN A 954 21.79 -17.47 -20.48
C GLN A 954 20.75 -16.73 -21.35
N GLN A 955 19.49 -16.69 -20.92
CA GLN A 955 18.41 -15.96 -21.61
C GLN A 955 18.63 -14.45 -21.66
N THR A 956 19.24 -13.86 -20.62
CA THR A 956 19.56 -12.42 -20.59
C THR A 956 20.70 -12.08 -21.55
N LEU A 957 21.67 -12.99 -21.70
CA LEU A 957 22.73 -12.86 -22.72
C LEU A 957 22.19 -13.01 -24.15
N ASP A 958 21.24 -13.94 -24.36
CA ASP A 958 20.64 -14.18 -25.68
C ASP A 958 19.74 -13.01 -26.14
N ALA A 959 19.18 -12.25 -25.19
CA ALA A 959 18.35 -11.07 -25.45
C ALA A 959 19.15 -9.85 -25.96
N ASP A 960 20.41 -9.72 -25.58
CA ASP A 960 21.30 -8.64 -26.06
C ASP A 960 21.89 -8.94 -27.46
N THR A 961 21.70 -10.15 -27.98
CA THR A 961 22.09 -10.56 -29.35
C THR A 961 20.97 -10.44 -30.39
N ARG A 962 19.83 -9.81 -30.07
CA ARG A 962 18.70 -9.60 -31.01
C ARG A 962 18.40 -8.14 -31.28
#